data_AF-A0A8J8Y028-F1
#
_entry.id   AF-A0A8J8Y028-F1
#
_cell.length_a   1.000
_cell.length_b   1.000
_cell.length_c   1.000
_cell.angle_alpha   90.00
_cell.angle_beta   90.00
_cell.angle_gamma   90.00
#
_symmetry.space_group_name_H-M   'P 1'
#
loop_
_entity.id
_entity.type
_entity.pdbx_description
1 polymer ?
#
loop_
_entity_poly.entity_id
_entity_poly.type
_entity_poly.pdbx_seq_one_letter_code
_entity_poly.pdbx_strand_id
1 'polypeptide(L)'
;MASPSHTGIRRRFALLASATLAILVLCGTCSCLQFSYPTFGAANEADFSFTPGAGIEDGALQITPSTGDLRHRSGRVCYARETLKLWNRRRTALTSFRTEFVLNIVPRNGTGEGMAFILTNNPELPRNSSGQWLGLVNGQTDGSPANRIVAVEFDTRKSGKHDHDDNHVGLDVNGIESASAYPVGNLSIVLSSGADVWVTIQYDGATLSIVAVQTYSFMYAWAGDLSQYLTDDITVGFAASTGDFTELNQIKSWNFTTLGDDADGRWRHRKKMRLLLAYLIPFAIAGSFLAFCVWRRLTRPRRLAYRNLEKMIDAQGPVKFKFRELRNATANFSSDRKLGRGGFGTVYLGYLKRMGVNVAVKRVMTSGNSNRGEQEFVAEVNSISKLSHRNLVKLMGWCHERGELLLVYEYFPMGSLDRHLYADAGAISNAPASASEATPELTWERRYRIVCGVASALDYLHHGSSKRILHRDVKASNVMVDGEYEARLGDFGLARVIQRDGATHHSTQAVAGTRGYMAYESFFTGRASLDTDVFAFGVFVLEVVSGRRPSSPVQCSYHDNEASFERGRHRQPPMYIVDWAWRLYGEGRAQDAADAALVGEFDPAEVDRAVRLALACCHPNPRERPSMRTSVQVLVGGAEAPEPPLLKPAFVWPPFGERQEIDLAHVGVLFTGGGGHCSFCSLSSTSFTGR
;
A
#
# COMPACT_ATOMS: atom_id res chain seq x y z
N MET A 1 -7.46 13.19 1.47
CA MET A 1 -7.31 11.76 1.15
C MET A 1 -6.28 11.16 2.10
N ALA A 2 -6.71 10.29 3.01
CA ALA A 2 -5.90 9.77 4.11
C ALA A 2 -4.81 8.80 3.61
N SER A 3 -3.58 9.00 4.08
CA SER A 3 -2.47 8.05 3.93
C SER A 3 -2.87 6.69 4.53
N PRO A 4 -2.79 5.57 3.79
CA PRO A 4 -3.17 4.28 4.34
C PRO A 4 -2.13 3.89 5.38
N SER A 5 -2.59 3.70 6.62
CA SER A 5 -1.78 3.16 7.71
C SER A 5 -1.16 1.82 7.29
N HIS A 6 0.01 1.48 7.86
CA HIS A 6 0.71 0.22 7.61
C HIS A 6 -0.16 -1.05 7.75
N THR A 7 -1.32 -0.95 8.41
CA THR A 7 -2.33 -2.01 8.53
C THR A 7 -3.16 -2.23 7.25
N GLY A 8 -3.40 -1.17 6.46
CA GLY A 8 -4.17 -1.23 5.22
C GLY A 8 -3.46 -1.98 4.09
N ILE A 9 -2.13 -1.92 4.05
CA ILE A 9 -1.33 -2.65 3.05
C ILE A 9 -1.31 -4.15 3.37
N ARG A 10 -1.23 -4.54 4.65
CA ARG A 10 -1.35 -5.95 5.07
C ARG A 10 -2.74 -6.52 4.78
N ARG A 11 -3.80 -5.73 5.01
CA ARG A 11 -5.18 -6.13 4.64
C ARG A 11 -5.37 -6.30 3.14
N ARG A 12 -4.77 -5.44 2.30
CA ARG A 12 -4.83 -5.57 0.84
C ARG A 12 -4.09 -6.82 0.32
N PHE A 13 -2.95 -7.17 0.92
CA PHE A 13 -2.24 -8.42 0.61
C PHE A 13 -3.02 -9.66 1.06
N ALA A 14 -3.65 -9.62 2.24
CA ALA A 14 -4.52 -10.70 2.71
C ALA A 14 -5.79 -10.86 1.85
N LEU A 15 -6.38 -9.74 1.40
CA LEU A 15 -7.54 -9.71 0.50
C LEU A 15 -7.21 -10.25 -0.90
N LEU A 16 -6.01 -9.96 -1.43
CA LEU A 16 -5.52 -10.51 -2.69
C LEU A 16 -5.23 -12.02 -2.59
N ALA A 17 -4.68 -12.47 -1.45
CA ALA A 17 -4.48 -13.89 -1.16
C ALA A 17 -5.80 -14.64 -0.95
N SER A 18 -6.80 -14.02 -0.30
CA SER A 18 -8.14 -14.62 -0.13
C SER A 18 -8.97 -14.57 -1.40
N ALA A 19 -8.80 -13.56 -2.26
CA ALA A 19 -9.44 -13.50 -3.57
C ALA A 19 -8.86 -14.55 -4.53
N THR A 20 -7.55 -14.81 -4.48
CA THR A 20 -6.95 -15.91 -5.25
C THR A 20 -7.38 -17.28 -4.72
N LEU A 21 -7.53 -17.44 -3.40
CA LEU A 21 -8.06 -18.67 -2.81
C LEU A 21 -9.56 -18.86 -3.14
N ALA A 22 -10.36 -17.78 -3.13
CA ALA A 22 -11.78 -17.81 -3.50
C ALA A 22 -12.01 -18.12 -4.98
N ILE A 23 -11.14 -17.64 -5.88
CA ILE A 23 -11.18 -17.99 -7.31
C ILE A 23 -10.77 -19.45 -7.55
N LEU A 24 -9.91 -20.02 -6.70
CA LEU A 24 -9.56 -21.45 -6.72
C LEU A 24 -10.68 -22.33 -6.14
N VAL A 25 -11.46 -21.82 -5.17
CA VAL A 25 -12.59 -22.53 -4.56
C VAL A 25 -13.87 -22.44 -5.41
N LEU A 26 -14.06 -21.38 -6.21
CA LEU A 26 -15.22 -21.22 -7.12
C LEU A 26 -15.10 -21.98 -8.46
N CYS A 27 -14.04 -22.77 -8.67
CA CYS A 27 -13.80 -23.54 -9.90
C CYS A 27 -13.89 -25.08 -9.73
N GLY A 28 -14.41 -25.58 -8.61
CA GLY A 28 -14.95 -26.95 -8.51
C GLY A 28 -16.46 -26.84 -8.24
N THR A 29 -17.37 -27.61 -8.81
CA THR A 29 -17.37 -28.87 -9.57
C THR A 29 -18.69 -28.89 -10.39
N CYS A 30 -18.72 -29.52 -11.56
CA CYS A 30 -19.99 -29.94 -12.16
C CYS A 30 -19.70 -31.16 -13.03
N SER A 31 -20.15 -32.32 -12.55
CA SER A 31 -19.82 -33.66 -13.03
C SER A 31 -20.46 -33.96 -14.39
N CYS A 32 -19.64 -34.41 -15.33
CA CYS A 32 -20.08 -35.36 -16.34
C CYS A 32 -20.02 -36.73 -15.66
N LEU A 33 -21.17 -37.42 -15.48
CA LEU A 33 -21.15 -38.77 -14.92
C LEU A 33 -20.30 -39.64 -15.84
N GLN A 34 -19.15 -40.06 -15.33
CA GLN A 34 -18.20 -40.87 -16.08
C GLN A 34 -17.50 -41.86 -15.16
N PHE A 35 -17.62 -43.14 -15.47
CA PHE A 35 -16.90 -44.21 -14.78
C PHE A 35 -16.64 -45.38 -15.73
N SER A 36 -15.64 -46.19 -15.41
CA SER A 36 -15.31 -47.38 -16.19
C SER A 36 -14.74 -48.45 -15.25
N TYR A 37 -15.38 -49.60 -15.25
CA TYR A 37 -14.99 -50.79 -14.49
C TYR A 37 -14.82 -51.94 -15.49
N PRO A 38 -13.57 -52.29 -15.88
CA PRO A 38 -13.32 -53.40 -16.79
C PRO A 38 -13.57 -54.77 -16.14
N THR A 39 -13.56 -54.81 -14.79
CA THR A 39 -13.93 -55.95 -13.94
C THR A 39 -14.27 -55.40 -12.54
N PHE A 40 -14.94 -56.19 -11.70
CA PHE A 40 -15.34 -55.80 -10.36
C PHE A 40 -14.61 -56.61 -9.29
N GLY A 41 -14.00 -55.93 -8.32
CA GLY A 41 -13.40 -56.55 -7.14
C GLY A 41 -13.84 -55.85 -5.85
N ALA A 42 -13.42 -56.37 -4.69
CA ALA A 42 -13.79 -55.83 -3.38
C ALA A 42 -13.48 -54.32 -3.20
N ALA A 43 -12.45 -53.81 -3.90
CA ALA A 43 -12.13 -52.38 -3.89
C ALA A 43 -13.21 -51.49 -4.51
N ASN A 44 -14.12 -52.05 -5.31
CA ASN A 44 -15.20 -51.33 -5.99
C ASN A 44 -16.50 -51.32 -5.17
N GLU A 45 -16.59 -52.08 -4.08
CA GLU A 45 -17.84 -52.26 -3.31
C GLU A 45 -18.40 -50.93 -2.80
N ALA A 46 -17.54 -50.02 -2.34
CA ALA A 46 -17.94 -48.70 -1.86
C ALA A 46 -18.51 -47.76 -2.95
N ASP A 47 -18.32 -48.09 -4.22
CA ASP A 47 -18.80 -47.28 -5.34
C ASP A 47 -20.25 -47.60 -5.72
N PHE A 48 -20.81 -48.70 -5.20
CA PHE A 48 -22.15 -49.20 -5.50
C PHE A 48 -22.99 -49.36 -4.23
N SER A 49 -24.30 -49.33 -4.42
CA SER A 49 -25.30 -49.70 -3.42
C SER A 49 -25.90 -51.04 -3.82
N PHE A 50 -25.96 -51.96 -2.87
CA PHE A 50 -26.41 -53.33 -3.07
C PHE A 50 -27.67 -53.61 -2.24
N THR A 51 -28.67 -54.23 -2.85
CA THR A 51 -29.78 -54.82 -2.11
C THR A 51 -29.35 -56.12 -1.42
N PRO A 52 -30.10 -56.59 -0.40
CA PRO A 52 -29.79 -57.86 0.25
C PRO A 52 -29.65 -59.01 -0.76
N GLY A 53 -28.49 -59.68 -0.74
CA GLY A 53 -28.18 -60.79 -1.63
C GLY A 53 -27.48 -60.41 -2.95
N ALA A 54 -27.43 -59.13 -3.31
CA ALA A 54 -26.57 -58.63 -4.39
C ALA A 54 -25.16 -58.36 -3.86
N GLY A 55 -24.14 -58.41 -4.71
CA GLY A 55 -22.75 -58.20 -4.31
C GLY A 55 -21.75 -58.26 -5.45
N ILE A 56 -20.46 -58.30 -5.12
CA ILE A 56 -19.37 -58.55 -6.06
C ILE A 56 -18.81 -59.93 -5.80
N GLU A 57 -18.80 -60.78 -6.83
CA GLU A 57 -18.20 -62.12 -6.76
C GLU A 57 -17.67 -62.52 -8.14
N ASP A 58 -16.54 -63.24 -8.17
CA ASP A 58 -15.89 -63.76 -9.37
C ASP A 58 -15.65 -62.71 -10.47
N GLY A 59 -15.27 -61.50 -10.07
CA GLY A 59 -14.95 -60.42 -11.02
C GLY A 59 -16.16 -59.69 -11.59
N ALA A 60 -17.39 -59.98 -11.11
CA ALA A 60 -18.65 -59.48 -11.64
C ALA A 60 -19.57 -58.91 -10.55
N LEU A 61 -20.46 -57.99 -10.93
CA LEU A 61 -21.62 -57.63 -10.11
C LEU A 61 -22.66 -58.75 -10.21
N GLN A 62 -23.05 -59.29 -9.06
CA GLN A 62 -24.14 -60.24 -8.90
C GLN A 62 -25.40 -59.47 -8.51
N ILE A 63 -26.38 -59.38 -9.41
CA ILE A 63 -27.59 -58.58 -9.17
C ILE A 63 -28.58 -59.29 -8.24
N THR A 64 -28.62 -60.61 -8.31
CA THR A 64 -29.29 -61.51 -7.36
C THR A 64 -28.23 -62.40 -6.67
N PRO A 65 -28.58 -63.13 -5.59
CA PRO A 65 -27.66 -64.09 -4.99
C PRO A 65 -27.06 -65.06 -6.02
N SER A 66 -25.79 -65.38 -5.82
CA SER A 66 -24.99 -66.30 -6.62
C SER A 66 -24.83 -67.68 -5.98
N THR A 67 -25.03 -67.75 -4.66
CA THR A 67 -24.92 -68.96 -3.83
C THR A 67 -26.15 -69.12 -2.92
N GLY A 68 -26.37 -70.33 -2.42
CA GLY A 68 -27.52 -70.66 -1.56
C GLY A 68 -28.82 -70.86 -2.35
N ASP A 69 -29.96 -70.56 -1.71
CA ASP A 69 -31.27 -70.67 -2.35
C ASP A 69 -31.57 -69.46 -3.24
N LEU A 70 -31.51 -69.72 -4.54
CA LEU A 70 -31.69 -68.74 -5.61
C LEU A 70 -33.16 -68.54 -5.99
N ARG A 71 -34.13 -69.26 -5.42
CA ARG A 71 -35.54 -69.14 -5.80
C ARG A 71 -36.17 -67.87 -5.23
N HIS A 72 -37.04 -67.25 -6.02
CA HIS A 72 -37.81 -66.06 -5.64
C HIS A 72 -36.95 -64.93 -5.04
N ARG A 73 -35.82 -64.63 -5.68
CA ARG A 73 -34.94 -63.53 -5.27
C ARG A 73 -35.13 -62.34 -6.21
N SER A 74 -34.89 -61.14 -5.69
CA SER A 74 -34.82 -59.92 -6.49
C SER A 74 -33.72 -59.04 -5.94
N GLY A 75 -33.10 -58.24 -6.80
CA GLY A 75 -32.07 -57.33 -6.37
C GLY A 75 -31.84 -56.17 -7.33
N ARG A 76 -31.15 -55.16 -6.80
CA ARG A 76 -30.67 -53.98 -7.51
C ARG A 76 -29.24 -53.69 -7.11
N VAL A 77 -28.45 -53.29 -8.10
CA VAL A 77 -27.12 -52.72 -7.90
C VAL A 77 -27.09 -51.35 -8.58
N CYS A 78 -26.91 -50.30 -7.80
CA CYS A 78 -26.95 -48.92 -8.27
C CYS A 78 -25.61 -48.23 -8.02
N TYR A 79 -25.12 -47.46 -8.98
CA TYR A 79 -23.91 -46.65 -8.81
C TYR A 79 -24.17 -45.53 -7.79
N ALA A 80 -23.39 -45.48 -6.71
CA ALA A 80 -23.69 -44.68 -5.52
C ALA A 80 -22.88 -43.38 -5.43
N ARG A 81 -21.81 -43.20 -6.21
CA ARG A 81 -20.92 -42.04 -6.07
C ARG A 81 -21.52 -40.76 -6.62
N GLU A 82 -22.20 -40.84 -7.75
CA GLU A 82 -22.75 -39.68 -8.46
C GLU A 82 -24.03 -40.06 -9.23
N THR A 83 -24.93 -39.11 -9.39
CA THR A 83 -26.16 -39.23 -10.18
C THR A 83 -25.98 -38.66 -11.59
N LEU A 84 -26.71 -39.22 -12.56
CA LEU A 84 -26.86 -38.63 -13.89
C LEU A 84 -27.81 -37.44 -13.81
N LYS A 85 -27.37 -36.27 -14.29
CA LYS A 85 -28.26 -35.11 -14.44
C LYS A 85 -29.08 -35.26 -15.72
N LEU A 86 -30.41 -35.15 -15.62
CA LEU A 86 -31.33 -35.28 -16.75
C LEU A 86 -31.13 -34.13 -17.74
N TRP A 87 -30.87 -32.92 -17.25
CA TRP A 87 -30.63 -31.74 -18.07
C TRP A 87 -29.16 -31.36 -18.15
N ASN A 88 -28.75 -30.82 -19.30
CA ASN A 88 -27.42 -30.25 -19.47
C ASN A 88 -27.21 -29.03 -18.54
N ARG A 89 -25.96 -28.55 -18.41
CA ARG A 89 -25.61 -27.43 -17.50
C ARG A 89 -26.46 -26.16 -17.72
N ARG A 90 -26.86 -25.88 -18.97
CA ARG A 90 -27.64 -24.68 -19.32
C ARG A 90 -29.15 -24.91 -19.17
N ARG A 91 -29.57 -26.13 -18.84
CA ARG A 91 -30.96 -26.60 -18.84
C ARG A 91 -31.66 -26.34 -20.18
N THR A 92 -30.91 -26.43 -21.28
CA THR A 92 -31.43 -26.16 -22.63
C THR A 92 -31.71 -27.43 -23.44
N ALA A 93 -31.16 -28.56 -23.02
CA ALA A 93 -31.34 -29.86 -23.66
C ALA A 93 -31.15 -30.98 -22.63
N LEU A 94 -31.72 -32.15 -22.92
CA LEU A 94 -31.50 -33.37 -22.14
C LEU A 94 -30.06 -33.85 -22.30
N THR A 95 -29.53 -34.47 -21.25
CA THR A 95 -28.16 -34.99 -21.23
C THR A 95 -28.10 -36.27 -22.05
N SER A 96 -27.37 -36.23 -23.16
CA SER A 96 -27.03 -37.43 -23.92
C SER A 96 -26.02 -38.28 -23.14
N PHE A 97 -26.13 -39.60 -23.24
CA PHE A 97 -25.20 -40.52 -22.57
C PHE A 97 -24.97 -41.76 -23.40
N ARG A 98 -23.88 -42.47 -23.07
CA ARG A 98 -23.56 -43.79 -23.58
C ARG A 98 -23.10 -44.66 -22.42
N THR A 99 -23.69 -45.83 -22.30
CA THR A 99 -23.26 -46.86 -21.37
C THR A 99 -22.93 -48.14 -22.14
N GLU A 100 -21.88 -48.82 -21.70
CA GLU A 100 -21.42 -50.08 -22.29
C GLU A 100 -21.19 -51.06 -21.15
N PHE A 101 -21.68 -52.29 -21.27
CA PHE A 101 -21.47 -53.32 -20.26
C PHE A 101 -21.42 -54.72 -20.87
N VAL A 102 -20.83 -55.65 -20.14
CA VAL A 102 -20.84 -57.07 -20.50
C VAL A 102 -21.86 -57.78 -19.63
N LEU A 103 -22.97 -58.17 -20.24
CA LEU A 103 -24.03 -58.97 -19.65
C LEU A 103 -23.66 -60.46 -19.76
N ASN A 104 -23.86 -61.20 -18.67
CA ASN A 104 -23.69 -62.65 -18.65
C ASN A 104 -24.80 -63.26 -17.78
N ILE A 105 -25.71 -64.01 -18.41
CA ILE A 105 -26.82 -64.68 -17.74
C ILE A 105 -26.62 -66.20 -17.84
N VAL A 106 -26.48 -66.87 -16.70
CA VAL A 106 -26.15 -68.31 -16.64
C VAL A 106 -27.30 -69.11 -16.01
N PRO A 107 -28.07 -69.87 -16.79
CA PRO A 107 -29.08 -70.78 -16.27
C PRO A 107 -28.52 -71.75 -15.24
N ARG A 108 -29.22 -71.93 -14.12
CA ARG A 108 -28.88 -72.94 -13.11
C ARG A 108 -29.85 -74.11 -13.13
N ASN A 109 -31.14 -73.80 -13.20
CA ASN A 109 -32.20 -74.79 -13.24
C ASN A 109 -33.32 -74.27 -14.15
N GLY A 110 -32.99 -74.07 -15.44
CA GLY A 110 -33.80 -73.41 -16.46
C GLY A 110 -33.50 -71.92 -16.62
N THR A 111 -34.20 -71.25 -17.54
CA THR A 111 -34.10 -69.79 -17.73
C THR A 111 -34.83 -69.06 -16.61
N GLY A 112 -34.16 -68.11 -15.98
CA GLY A 112 -34.71 -67.26 -14.93
C GLY A 112 -35.59 -66.16 -15.52
N GLU A 113 -35.73 -65.02 -14.85
CA GLU A 113 -36.67 -63.96 -15.28
C GLU A 113 -35.95 -62.81 -16.03
N GLY A 114 -34.63 -62.90 -16.18
CA GLY A 114 -33.82 -61.90 -16.88
C GLY A 114 -33.21 -60.82 -15.98
N MET A 115 -32.76 -59.75 -16.63
CA MET A 115 -32.14 -58.57 -16.00
C MET A 115 -32.52 -57.31 -16.77
N ALA A 116 -32.50 -56.15 -16.11
CA ALA A 116 -32.64 -54.86 -16.77
C ALA A 116 -31.56 -53.84 -16.36
N PHE A 117 -31.13 -53.02 -17.33
CA PHE A 117 -30.42 -51.78 -17.05
C PHE A 117 -31.43 -50.70 -16.68
N ILE A 118 -31.26 -50.04 -15.53
CA ILE A 118 -32.25 -49.12 -14.97
C ILE A 118 -31.75 -47.67 -14.90
N LEU A 119 -32.64 -46.75 -15.25
CA LEU A 119 -32.58 -45.33 -14.95
C LEU A 119 -33.72 -45.02 -13.99
N THR A 120 -33.41 -44.61 -12.76
CA THR A 120 -34.45 -44.42 -11.73
C THR A 120 -34.19 -43.22 -10.83
N ASN A 121 -35.24 -42.53 -10.42
CA ASN A 121 -35.17 -41.58 -9.31
C ASN A 121 -35.45 -42.27 -7.94
N ASN A 122 -35.88 -43.53 -7.93
CA ASN A 122 -36.18 -44.34 -6.76
C ASN A 122 -35.34 -45.65 -6.77
N PRO A 123 -34.13 -45.65 -6.19
CA PRO A 123 -33.22 -46.80 -6.25
C PRO A 123 -33.63 -47.97 -5.34
N GLU A 124 -34.54 -47.76 -4.39
CA GLU A 124 -34.99 -48.81 -3.47
C GLU A 124 -35.66 -49.99 -4.18
N LEU A 125 -35.42 -51.21 -3.68
CA LEU A 125 -36.02 -52.43 -4.22
C LEU A 125 -37.50 -52.54 -3.78
N PRO A 126 -38.46 -52.69 -4.72
CA PRO A 126 -39.84 -52.91 -4.36
C PRO A 126 -40.02 -54.22 -3.57
N ARG A 127 -40.91 -54.23 -2.58
CA ARG A 127 -41.21 -55.46 -1.85
C ARG A 127 -41.90 -56.47 -2.77
N ASN A 128 -41.61 -57.76 -2.59
CA ASN A 128 -42.20 -58.86 -3.36
C ASN A 128 -42.05 -58.70 -4.88
N SER A 129 -40.87 -58.22 -5.32
CA SER A 129 -40.54 -57.94 -6.72
C SER A 129 -39.77 -59.07 -7.42
N SER A 130 -39.85 -60.30 -6.91
CA SER A 130 -39.21 -61.48 -7.51
C SER A 130 -40.09 -62.11 -8.59
N GLY A 131 -39.54 -62.99 -9.42
CA GLY A 131 -40.28 -63.65 -10.48
C GLY A 131 -40.54 -62.69 -11.64
N GLN A 132 -41.75 -62.71 -12.18
CA GLN A 132 -42.15 -61.87 -13.30
C GLN A 132 -41.84 -60.37 -13.12
N TRP A 133 -41.67 -59.86 -11.89
CA TRP A 133 -41.52 -58.43 -11.62
C TRP A 133 -40.10 -57.85 -11.79
N LEU A 134 -39.09 -58.69 -12.07
CA LEU A 134 -37.70 -58.32 -12.42
C LEU A 134 -36.94 -57.43 -11.42
N GLY A 135 -37.46 -57.22 -10.21
CA GLY A 135 -36.94 -56.18 -9.32
C GLY A 135 -37.28 -54.75 -9.75
N LEU A 136 -38.10 -54.56 -10.79
CA LEU A 136 -38.55 -53.27 -11.29
C LEU A 136 -39.76 -52.75 -10.53
N VAL A 137 -40.79 -53.58 -10.39
CA VAL A 137 -42.08 -53.24 -9.78
C VAL A 137 -42.59 -54.40 -8.91
N ASN A 138 -43.86 -54.36 -8.51
CA ASN A 138 -44.56 -55.50 -7.91
C ASN A 138 -46.06 -55.42 -8.29
N GLY A 139 -46.84 -56.39 -7.84
CA GLY A 139 -48.28 -56.45 -8.17
C GLY A 139 -49.15 -55.28 -7.68
N GLN A 140 -48.61 -54.35 -6.89
CA GLN A 140 -49.31 -53.12 -6.48
C GLN A 140 -48.81 -51.88 -7.21
N THR A 141 -47.54 -51.88 -7.64
CA THR A 141 -46.91 -50.69 -8.24
C THR A 141 -46.80 -50.77 -9.74
N ASP A 142 -47.12 -51.90 -10.38
CA ASP A 142 -47.06 -52.05 -11.82
C ASP A 142 -47.84 -50.96 -12.57
N GLY A 143 -47.21 -50.34 -13.56
CA GLY A 143 -47.72 -49.20 -14.33
C GLY A 143 -47.78 -47.85 -13.59
N SER A 144 -47.40 -47.78 -12.31
CA SER A 144 -47.50 -46.54 -11.51
C SER A 144 -46.43 -45.51 -11.89
N PRO A 145 -46.81 -44.27 -12.29
CA PRO A 145 -45.84 -43.19 -12.54
C PRO A 145 -44.98 -42.82 -11.33
N ALA A 146 -45.40 -43.22 -10.13
CA ALA A 146 -44.62 -43.03 -8.91
C ALA A 146 -43.33 -43.86 -8.88
N ASN A 147 -43.24 -44.92 -9.70
CA ASN A 147 -42.03 -45.75 -9.79
C ASN A 147 -40.83 -44.95 -10.30
N ARG A 148 -41.05 -43.98 -11.21
CA ARG A 148 -40.01 -43.12 -11.78
C ARG A 148 -38.84 -43.92 -12.32
N ILE A 149 -39.13 -44.94 -13.14
CA ILE A 149 -38.14 -45.88 -13.66
C ILE A 149 -38.33 -46.08 -15.16
N VAL A 150 -37.22 -46.07 -15.88
CA VAL A 150 -37.11 -46.50 -17.28
C VAL A 150 -36.05 -47.60 -17.31
N ALA A 151 -36.39 -48.75 -17.86
CA ALA A 151 -35.53 -49.91 -17.85
C ALA A 151 -35.39 -50.51 -19.25
N VAL A 152 -34.17 -50.92 -19.61
CA VAL A 152 -33.92 -51.73 -20.80
C VAL A 152 -33.82 -53.18 -20.34
N GLU A 153 -34.85 -53.95 -20.63
CA GLU A 153 -35.03 -55.33 -20.21
C GLU A 153 -34.33 -56.30 -21.15
N PHE A 154 -33.69 -57.32 -20.58
CA PHE A 154 -33.11 -58.48 -21.24
C PHE A 154 -33.85 -59.71 -20.73
N ASP A 155 -34.97 -60.01 -21.38
CA ASP A 155 -35.87 -61.08 -20.96
C ASP A 155 -35.37 -62.45 -21.48
N THR A 156 -35.39 -63.43 -20.57
CA THR A 156 -34.96 -64.82 -20.81
C THR A 156 -36.09 -65.82 -20.60
N ARG A 157 -37.32 -65.36 -20.32
CA ARG A 157 -38.43 -66.25 -19.99
C ARG A 157 -39.80 -65.64 -20.20
N LYS A 158 -40.59 -66.41 -20.95
CA LYS A 158 -42.02 -66.16 -21.11
C LYS A 158 -42.81 -66.39 -19.82
N SER A 159 -43.11 -65.32 -19.08
CA SER A 159 -43.77 -65.39 -17.76
C SER A 159 -45.29 -65.16 -17.81
N GLY A 160 -45.88 -64.80 -18.95
CA GLY A 160 -47.33 -64.55 -19.10
C GLY A 160 -47.92 -64.75 -20.50
N LYS A 161 -49.25 -64.56 -20.63
CA LYS A 161 -49.97 -64.61 -21.92
C LYS A 161 -49.71 -63.40 -22.83
N HIS A 162 -49.32 -62.27 -22.22
CA HIS A 162 -49.00 -61.01 -22.90
C HIS A 162 -47.53 -60.93 -23.32
N ASP A 163 -46.72 -61.87 -22.86
CA ASP A 163 -45.32 -61.99 -23.18
C ASP A 163 -45.15 -62.76 -24.48
N HIS A 164 -44.57 -62.12 -25.49
CA HIS A 164 -44.58 -62.61 -26.86
C HIS A 164 -43.51 -63.68 -27.12
N ASP A 165 -42.36 -63.67 -26.43
CA ASP A 165 -41.20 -64.56 -26.68
C ASP A 165 -40.27 -64.67 -25.46
N ASP A 166 -39.58 -65.80 -25.28
CA ASP A 166 -38.70 -66.08 -24.12
C ASP A 166 -37.24 -65.64 -24.30
N ASN A 167 -36.96 -64.76 -25.27
CA ASN A 167 -35.62 -64.24 -25.56
C ASN A 167 -35.71 -62.91 -26.33
N HIS A 168 -35.98 -61.81 -25.62
CA HIS A 168 -36.20 -60.51 -26.21
C HIS A 168 -35.53 -59.36 -25.44
N VAL A 169 -35.39 -58.21 -26.11
CA VAL A 169 -34.93 -56.97 -25.49
C VAL A 169 -36.07 -55.96 -25.50
N GLY A 170 -36.39 -55.43 -24.33
CA GLY A 170 -37.57 -54.60 -24.07
C GLY A 170 -37.23 -53.21 -23.53
N LEU A 171 -38.15 -52.26 -23.72
CA LEU A 171 -38.13 -50.97 -23.02
C LEU A 171 -39.34 -50.88 -22.09
N ASP A 172 -39.06 -50.93 -20.80
CA ASP A 172 -40.06 -50.87 -19.73
C ASP A 172 -40.12 -49.47 -19.14
N VAL A 173 -41.33 -48.96 -18.96
CA VAL A 173 -41.55 -47.63 -18.38
C VAL A 173 -42.57 -47.75 -17.26
N ASN A 174 -42.11 -47.55 -16.02
CA ASN A 174 -42.93 -47.59 -14.80
C ASN A 174 -43.73 -48.90 -14.55
N GLY A 175 -43.56 -49.93 -15.35
CA GLY A 175 -44.23 -51.22 -15.25
C GLY A 175 -43.35 -52.33 -15.80
N ILE A 176 -43.88 -53.55 -15.78
CA ILE A 176 -43.19 -54.72 -16.32
C ILE A 176 -43.59 -55.04 -17.77
N GLU A 177 -44.69 -54.48 -18.25
CA GLU A 177 -45.07 -54.64 -19.65
C GLU A 177 -44.23 -53.71 -20.52
N SER A 178 -43.41 -54.31 -21.37
CA SER A 178 -42.57 -53.60 -22.33
C SER A 178 -43.42 -52.71 -23.25
N ALA A 179 -43.13 -51.41 -23.24
CA ALA A 179 -43.74 -50.46 -24.17
C ALA A 179 -43.35 -50.78 -25.62
N SER A 180 -42.21 -51.45 -25.82
CA SER A 180 -41.76 -51.98 -27.10
C SER A 180 -40.70 -53.06 -26.87
N ALA A 181 -40.91 -54.23 -27.46
CA ALA A 181 -40.02 -55.39 -27.37
C ALA A 181 -39.53 -55.84 -28.76
N TYR A 182 -38.30 -56.34 -28.84
CA TYR A 182 -37.74 -56.93 -30.05
C TYR A 182 -37.20 -58.35 -29.77
N PRO A 183 -37.74 -59.39 -30.42
CA PRO A 183 -37.22 -60.76 -30.30
C PRO A 183 -35.79 -60.88 -30.83
N VAL A 184 -34.85 -61.37 -30.01
CA VAL A 184 -33.44 -61.52 -30.42
C VAL A 184 -33.06 -62.95 -30.81
N GLY A 185 -33.94 -63.94 -30.56
CA GLY A 185 -33.71 -65.35 -30.91
C GLY A 185 -33.45 -65.59 -32.39
N ASN A 186 -34.10 -64.85 -33.29
CA ASN A 186 -33.91 -64.97 -34.75
C ASN A 186 -32.54 -64.50 -35.24
N LEU A 187 -31.76 -63.80 -34.40
CA LEU A 187 -30.44 -63.27 -34.72
C LEU A 187 -29.30 -64.13 -34.14
N SER A 188 -29.61 -65.34 -33.67
CA SER A 188 -28.67 -66.26 -33.01
C SER A 188 -28.00 -65.68 -31.76
N ILE A 189 -28.63 -64.66 -31.15
CA ILE A 189 -28.27 -64.15 -29.82
C ILE A 189 -29.16 -64.87 -28.82
N VAL A 190 -28.54 -65.57 -27.87
CA VAL A 190 -29.24 -66.29 -26.80
C VAL A 190 -28.80 -65.68 -25.48
N LEU A 191 -29.66 -64.84 -24.88
CA LEU A 191 -29.33 -64.07 -23.68
C LEU A 191 -28.94 -64.98 -22.50
N SER A 192 -29.63 -66.11 -22.36
CA SER A 192 -29.41 -67.12 -21.32
C SER A 192 -28.37 -68.20 -21.70
N SER A 193 -27.49 -67.96 -22.66
CA SER A 193 -26.48 -68.95 -23.09
C SER A 193 -25.30 -69.10 -22.12
N GLY A 194 -25.15 -68.20 -21.15
CA GLY A 194 -23.96 -68.10 -20.31
C GLY A 194 -22.72 -67.54 -21.00
N ALA A 195 -22.81 -67.17 -22.28
CA ALA A 195 -21.76 -66.46 -23.00
C ALA A 195 -21.90 -64.94 -22.84
N ASP A 196 -20.79 -64.24 -23.03
CA ASP A 196 -20.73 -62.78 -22.85
C ASP A 196 -21.49 -62.06 -23.97
N VAL A 197 -22.35 -61.13 -23.57
CA VAL A 197 -23.08 -60.23 -24.48
C VAL A 197 -22.61 -58.81 -24.21
N TRP A 198 -21.98 -58.19 -25.21
CA TRP A 198 -21.54 -56.80 -25.13
C TRP A 198 -22.69 -55.88 -25.51
N VAL A 199 -23.16 -55.10 -24.54
CA VAL A 199 -24.28 -54.18 -24.73
C VAL A 199 -23.77 -52.75 -24.73
N THR A 200 -24.21 -51.96 -25.70
CA THR A 200 -24.06 -50.50 -25.74
C THR A 200 -25.45 -49.87 -25.78
N ILE A 201 -25.78 -49.01 -24.82
CA ILE A 201 -26.98 -48.18 -24.84
C ILE A 201 -26.55 -46.73 -24.99
N GLN A 202 -27.15 -46.00 -25.93
CA GLN A 202 -26.91 -44.59 -26.16
C GLN A 202 -28.22 -43.81 -26.18
N TYR A 203 -28.27 -42.71 -25.44
CA TYR A 203 -29.34 -41.74 -25.49
C TYR A 203 -28.82 -40.43 -26.06
N ASP A 204 -29.46 -39.89 -27.08
CA ASP A 204 -29.07 -38.62 -27.70
C ASP A 204 -29.91 -37.41 -27.24
N GLY A 205 -30.91 -37.63 -26.39
CA GLY A 205 -31.86 -36.59 -25.96
C GLY A 205 -33.24 -36.73 -26.60
N ALA A 206 -33.42 -37.60 -27.59
CA ALA A 206 -34.70 -37.90 -28.21
C ALA A 206 -34.91 -39.40 -28.46
N THR A 207 -33.82 -40.12 -28.69
CA THR A 207 -33.81 -41.53 -29.06
C THR A 207 -32.89 -42.30 -28.11
N LEU A 208 -33.38 -43.43 -27.59
CA LEU A 208 -32.60 -44.42 -26.87
C LEU A 208 -32.28 -45.57 -27.82
N SER A 209 -31.02 -45.70 -28.23
CA SER A 209 -30.55 -46.80 -29.07
C SER A 209 -29.79 -47.84 -28.26
N ILE A 210 -29.96 -49.10 -28.64
CA ILE A 210 -29.24 -50.24 -28.08
C ILE A 210 -28.54 -50.99 -29.19
N VAL A 211 -27.32 -51.43 -28.91
CA VAL A 211 -26.56 -52.38 -29.72
C VAL A 211 -26.14 -53.52 -28.80
N ALA A 212 -26.53 -54.75 -29.10
CA ALA A 212 -26.06 -55.95 -28.40
C ALA A 212 -25.21 -56.79 -29.36
N VAL A 213 -24.04 -57.23 -28.91
CA VAL A 213 -23.10 -58.01 -29.73
C VAL A 213 -22.72 -59.29 -29.00
N GLN A 214 -22.86 -60.42 -29.69
CA GLN A 214 -22.33 -61.72 -29.30
C GLN A 214 -21.57 -62.30 -30.51
N THR A 215 -21.98 -63.44 -31.07
CA THR A 215 -21.49 -63.91 -32.38
C THR A 215 -22.00 -63.01 -33.53
N TYR A 216 -23.19 -62.45 -33.36
CA TYR A 216 -23.83 -61.50 -34.27
C TYR A 216 -24.20 -60.22 -33.52
N SER A 217 -24.48 -59.15 -34.26
CA SER A 217 -24.92 -57.88 -33.69
C SER A 217 -26.40 -57.63 -33.93
N PHE A 218 -27.06 -57.09 -32.90
CA PHE A 218 -28.41 -56.58 -32.92
C PHE A 218 -28.37 -55.08 -32.64
N MET A 219 -29.22 -54.31 -33.32
CA MET A 219 -29.40 -52.89 -33.04
C MET A 219 -30.88 -52.52 -33.11
N TYR A 220 -31.34 -51.75 -32.12
CA TYR A 220 -32.69 -51.22 -32.08
C TYR A 220 -32.71 -49.83 -31.45
N ALA A 221 -33.76 -49.06 -31.71
CA ALA A 221 -33.89 -47.71 -31.19
C ALA A 221 -35.34 -47.35 -30.89
N TRP A 222 -35.56 -46.74 -29.73
CA TRP A 222 -36.85 -46.24 -29.29
C TRP A 222 -36.85 -44.72 -29.27
N ALA A 223 -37.86 -44.11 -29.87
CA ALA A 223 -38.10 -42.67 -29.71
C ALA A 223 -38.81 -42.42 -28.37
N GLY A 224 -38.26 -41.53 -27.56
CA GLY A 224 -38.81 -41.25 -26.23
C GLY A 224 -38.07 -40.14 -25.50
N ASP A 225 -38.84 -39.20 -24.96
CA ASP A 225 -38.33 -38.15 -24.09
C ASP A 225 -38.29 -38.66 -22.64
N LEU A 226 -37.09 -38.90 -22.11
CA LEU A 226 -36.91 -39.42 -20.75
C LEU A 226 -37.42 -38.46 -19.68
N SER A 227 -37.57 -37.16 -19.97
CA SER A 227 -38.10 -36.18 -19.02
C SER A 227 -39.58 -36.35 -18.71
N GLN A 228 -40.30 -37.13 -19.51
CA GLN A 228 -41.69 -37.50 -19.22
C GLN A 228 -41.80 -38.45 -18.03
N TYR A 229 -40.76 -39.25 -17.77
CA TYR A 229 -40.76 -40.33 -16.79
C TYR A 229 -39.82 -40.06 -15.62
N LEU A 230 -38.68 -39.43 -15.89
CA LEU A 230 -37.60 -39.18 -14.93
C LEU A 230 -37.48 -37.70 -14.57
N THR A 231 -36.95 -37.41 -13.38
CA THR A 231 -36.57 -36.07 -12.93
C THR A 231 -35.05 -35.91 -12.92
N ASP A 232 -34.57 -34.69 -12.64
CA ASP A 232 -33.15 -34.48 -12.33
C ASP A 232 -32.69 -35.41 -11.19
N ASP A 233 -31.40 -35.75 -11.21
CA ASP A 233 -30.77 -36.73 -10.32
C ASP A 233 -31.28 -38.17 -10.52
N ILE A 234 -30.86 -38.74 -11.65
CA ILE A 234 -31.14 -40.12 -12.05
C ILE A 234 -30.03 -41.02 -11.49
N THR A 235 -30.43 -42.06 -10.78
CA THR A 235 -29.57 -43.16 -10.40
C THR A 235 -29.52 -44.17 -11.53
N VAL A 236 -28.32 -44.62 -11.90
CA VAL A 236 -28.11 -45.67 -12.90
C VAL A 236 -27.70 -46.97 -12.21
N GLY A 237 -28.18 -48.10 -12.72
CA GLY A 237 -27.92 -49.39 -12.11
C GLY A 237 -28.48 -50.55 -12.93
N PHE A 238 -28.58 -51.70 -12.27
CA PHE A 238 -29.20 -52.90 -12.80
C PHE A 238 -30.21 -53.47 -11.81
N ALA A 239 -31.27 -54.09 -12.32
CA ALA A 239 -32.25 -54.84 -11.56
C ALA A 239 -32.36 -56.25 -12.16
N ALA A 240 -32.58 -57.26 -11.33
CA ALA A 240 -32.83 -58.62 -11.80
C ALA A 240 -33.66 -59.38 -10.78
N SER A 241 -34.22 -60.50 -11.22
CA SER A 241 -34.91 -61.39 -10.31
C SER A 241 -34.90 -62.85 -10.78
N THR A 242 -35.29 -63.74 -9.89
CA THR A 242 -35.42 -65.17 -10.13
C THR A 242 -36.77 -65.67 -9.64
N GLY A 243 -37.30 -66.71 -10.28
CA GLY A 243 -38.56 -67.37 -9.95
C GLY A 243 -38.34 -68.80 -9.46
N ASP A 244 -39.23 -69.71 -9.89
CA ASP A 244 -39.06 -71.16 -9.68
C ASP A 244 -37.84 -71.72 -10.42
N PHE A 245 -37.54 -71.10 -11.56
CA PHE A 245 -36.36 -71.35 -12.37
C PHE A 245 -35.37 -70.21 -12.12
N THR A 246 -34.10 -70.57 -12.05
CA THR A 246 -33.07 -69.70 -11.48
C THR A 246 -31.88 -69.60 -12.41
N GLU A 247 -31.27 -68.42 -12.45
CA GLU A 247 -30.09 -68.11 -13.22
C GLU A 247 -29.16 -67.19 -12.42
N LEU A 248 -27.91 -67.10 -12.85
CA LEU A 248 -27.00 -66.05 -12.38
C LEU A 248 -27.16 -64.81 -13.24
N ASN A 249 -27.29 -63.68 -12.56
CA ASN A 249 -27.51 -62.37 -13.16
C ASN A 249 -26.24 -61.53 -12.98
N GLN A 250 -25.34 -61.57 -13.97
CA GLN A 250 -23.99 -61.02 -13.84
C GLN A 250 -23.69 -59.85 -14.81
N ILE A 251 -23.04 -58.81 -14.28
CA ILE A 251 -22.38 -57.76 -15.08
C ILE A 251 -20.87 -57.85 -14.88
N LYS A 252 -20.13 -58.20 -15.94
CA LYS A 252 -18.68 -58.43 -15.87
C LYS A 252 -17.85 -57.17 -16.05
N SER A 253 -18.38 -56.18 -16.78
CA SER A 253 -17.77 -54.85 -16.92
C SER A 253 -18.84 -53.79 -17.12
N TRP A 254 -18.56 -52.54 -16.75
CA TRP A 254 -19.49 -51.44 -16.94
C TRP A 254 -18.76 -50.10 -17.14
N ASN A 255 -19.07 -49.44 -18.25
CA ASN A 255 -18.62 -48.12 -18.63
C ASN A 255 -19.84 -47.21 -18.78
N PHE A 256 -19.73 -45.98 -18.31
CA PHE A 256 -20.75 -44.95 -18.47
C PHE A 256 -20.07 -43.63 -18.80
N THR A 257 -20.60 -42.93 -19.80
CA THR A 257 -20.12 -41.62 -20.24
C THR A 257 -21.28 -40.73 -20.63
N THR A 258 -21.37 -39.52 -20.08
CA THR A 258 -22.25 -38.48 -20.63
C THR A 258 -21.64 -37.91 -21.91
N LEU A 259 -22.41 -37.89 -23.00
CA LEU A 259 -22.03 -37.30 -24.29
C LEU A 259 -22.48 -35.83 -24.28
N GLY A 260 -21.55 -34.89 -24.39
CA GLY A 260 -21.88 -33.46 -24.41
C GLY A 260 -21.10 -32.73 -25.50
N ASP A 261 -21.75 -31.73 -26.10
CA ASP A 261 -21.22 -30.80 -27.12
C ASP A 261 -19.92 -30.04 -26.74
N ASP A 262 -19.37 -30.27 -25.54
CA ASP A 262 -18.26 -29.51 -24.95
C ASP A 262 -16.95 -30.34 -24.79
N ALA A 263 -16.84 -31.50 -25.44
CA ALA A 263 -15.63 -32.34 -25.35
C ALA A 263 -14.42 -31.74 -26.11
N ASP A 264 -14.64 -31.10 -27.26
CA ASP A 264 -13.55 -30.66 -28.14
C ASP A 264 -12.95 -29.29 -27.74
N GLY A 265 -13.74 -28.45 -27.05
CA GLY A 265 -13.29 -27.15 -26.54
C GLY A 265 -12.33 -27.26 -25.35
N ARG A 266 -12.46 -28.29 -24.51
CA ARG A 266 -11.65 -28.42 -23.28
C ARG A 266 -10.20 -28.82 -23.54
N TRP A 267 -9.88 -29.60 -24.57
CA TRP A 267 -8.51 -30.08 -24.78
C TRP A 267 -7.59 -28.99 -25.36
N ARG A 268 -8.08 -28.21 -26.34
CA ARG A 268 -7.36 -27.02 -26.87
C ARG A 268 -7.28 -25.89 -25.86
N HIS A 269 -8.31 -25.66 -25.05
CA HIS A 269 -8.30 -24.60 -24.04
C HIS A 269 -7.45 -24.97 -22.82
N ARG A 270 -7.45 -26.22 -22.34
CA ARG A 270 -6.59 -26.65 -21.20
C ARG A 270 -5.08 -26.55 -21.52
N LYS A 271 -4.63 -26.86 -22.73
CA LYS A 271 -3.21 -26.63 -23.11
C LYS A 271 -2.86 -25.15 -23.19
N LYS A 272 -3.71 -24.33 -23.82
CA LYS A 272 -3.49 -22.87 -23.92
C LYS A 272 -3.56 -22.17 -22.56
N MET A 273 -4.50 -22.55 -21.69
CA MET A 273 -4.69 -21.97 -20.36
C MET A 273 -3.60 -22.44 -19.38
N ARG A 274 -3.13 -23.70 -19.44
CA ARG A 274 -1.96 -24.16 -18.66
C ARG A 274 -0.67 -23.45 -19.07
N LEU A 275 -0.45 -23.20 -20.37
CA LEU A 275 0.66 -22.37 -20.85
C LEU A 275 0.53 -20.92 -20.37
N LEU A 276 -0.64 -20.29 -20.52
CA LEU A 276 -0.89 -18.92 -20.03
C LEU A 276 -0.71 -18.78 -18.51
N LEU A 277 -1.21 -19.71 -17.70
CA LEU A 277 -1.00 -19.72 -16.24
C LEU A 277 0.47 -20.00 -15.87
N ALA A 278 1.16 -20.87 -16.60
CA ALA A 278 2.59 -21.13 -16.40
C ALA A 278 3.47 -19.90 -16.73
N TYR A 279 3.04 -18.99 -17.61
CA TYR A 279 3.73 -17.72 -17.87
C TYR A 279 3.27 -16.58 -16.95
N LEU A 280 1.98 -16.48 -16.63
CA LEU A 280 1.42 -15.39 -15.83
C LEU A 280 1.76 -15.51 -14.33
N ILE A 281 1.85 -16.73 -13.77
CA ILE A 281 2.17 -16.92 -12.35
C ILE A 281 3.62 -16.47 -12.05
N PRO A 282 4.65 -16.89 -12.81
CA PRO A 282 6.01 -16.36 -12.64
C PRO A 282 6.09 -14.85 -12.90
N PHE A 283 5.35 -14.31 -13.88
CA PHE A 283 5.34 -12.87 -14.14
C PHE A 283 4.69 -12.08 -13.00
N ALA A 284 3.62 -12.59 -12.40
CA ALA A 284 2.97 -11.97 -11.24
C ALA A 284 3.84 -12.07 -9.98
N ILE A 285 4.51 -13.21 -9.76
CA ILE A 285 5.46 -13.41 -8.66
C ILE A 285 6.70 -12.51 -8.86
N ALA A 286 7.26 -12.47 -10.07
CA ALA A 286 8.39 -11.60 -10.41
C ALA A 286 8.00 -10.12 -10.32
N GLY A 287 6.81 -9.74 -10.79
CA GLY A 287 6.28 -8.38 -10.67
C GLY A 287 6.05 -7.99 -9.21
N SER A 288 5.51 -8.89 -8.38
CA SER A 288 5.35 -8.69 -6.93
C SER A 288 6.70 -8.62 -6.21
N PHE A 289 7.67 -9.46 -6.59
CA PHE A 289 9.03 -9.44 -6.06
C PHE A 289 9.79 -8.17 -6.48
N LEU A 290 9.62 -7.72 -7.72
CA LEU A 290 10.18 -6.47 -8.22
C LEU A 290 9.54 -5.28 -7.51
N ALA A 291 8.21 -5.27 -7.35
CA ALA A 291 7.50 -4.26 -6.56
C ALA A 291 7.94 -4.27 -5.09
N PHE A 292 8.18 -5.43 -4.49
CA PHE A 292 8.74 -5.57 -3.15
C PHE A 292 10.20 -5.08 -3.09
N CYS A 293 11.03 -5.38 -4.09
CA CYS A 293 12.41 -4.92 -4.18
C CYS A 293 12.49 -3.41 -4.40
N VAL A 294 11.64 -2.85 -5.26
CA VAL A 294 11.48 -1.42 -5.49
C VAL A 294 10.95 -0.75 -4.23
N TRP A 295 9.90 -1.27 -3.60
CA TRP A 295 9.41 -0.77 -2.31
C TRP A 295 10.49 -0.81 -1.23
N ARG A 296 11.25 -1.91 -1.16
CA ARG A 296 12.36 -2.07 -0.23
C ARG A 296 13.51 -1.13 -0.57
N ARG A 297 13.82 -0.86 -1.84
CA ARG A 297 14.83 0.13 -2.27
C ARG A 297 14.37 1.57 -1.97
N LEU A 298 13.10 1.90 -2.23
CA LEU A 298 12.50 3.22 -1.97
C LEU A 298 12.36 3.49 -0.46
N THR A 299 12.09 2.47 0.36
CA THR A 299 11.96 2.62 1.83
C THR A 299 13.25 2.36 2.60
N ARG A 300 14.27 1.73 1.99
CA ARG A 300 15.59 1.48 2.58
C ARG A 300 16.28 2.75 3.10
N PRO A 301 16.42 3.85 2.34
CA PRO A 301 17.13 5.04 2.83
C PRO A 301 16.45 5.64 4.06
N ARG A 302 15.12 5.72 4.08
CA ARG A 302 14.33 6.16 5.24
C ARG A 302 14.58 5.28 6.47
N ARG A 303 14.40 3.96 6.35
CA ARG A 303 14.61 3.03 7.48
C ARG A 303 16.04 3.00 7.98
N LEU A 304 17.02 3.12 7.07
CA LEU A 304 18.43 3.12 7.43
C LEU A 304 18.83 4.44 8.12
N ALA A 305 18.32 5.59 7.67
CA ALA A 305 18.55 6.88 8.31
C ALA A 305 18.07 6.87 9.78
N TYR A 306 16.88 6.35 10.06
CA TYR A 306 16.38 6.23 11.44
C TYR A 306 17.11 5.20 12.29
N ARG A 307 17.45 4.04 11.72
CA ARG A 307 18.21 3.02 12.43
C ARG A 307 19.64 3.50 12.72
N ASN A 308 20.22 4.30 11.83
CA ASN A 308 21.51 4.94 12.05
C ASN A 308 21.41 6.09 13.05
N LEU A 309 20.29 6.83 13.08
CA LEU A 309 20.00 7.83 14.11
C LEU A 309 19.98 7.21 15.51
N GLU A 310 19.27 6.08 15.68
CA GLU A 310 19.26 5.33 16.94
C GLU A 310 20.63 4.76 17.33
N LYS A 311 21.48 4.44 16.34
CA LYS A 311 22.84 3.92 16.59
C LYS A 311 23.90 5.02 16.80
N MET A 312 23.68 6.23 16.30
CA MET A 312 24.63 7.36 16.41
C MET A 312 24.50 8.15 17.72
N ILE A 313 23.36 8.03 18.40
CA ILE A 313 23.10 8.69 19.67
C ILE A 313 23.71 7.80 20.76
N ASP A 314 24.96 8.11 21.10
CA ASP A 314 25.68 7.53 22.24
C ASP A 314 24.93 7.81 23.56
N ALA A 315 25.31 7.15 24.66
CA ALA A 315 24.66 7.29 25.98
C ALA A 315 24.59 8.74 26.54
N GLN A 316 25.27 9.70 25.92
CA GLN A 316 25.30 11.13 26.28
C GLN A 316 24.54 12.05 25.31
N GLY A 317 23.85 11.50 24.29
CA GLY A 317 23.09 12.29 23.31
C GLY A 317 21.65 12.63 23.72
N PRO A 318 20.88 13.31 22.84
CA PRO A 318 19.51 13.74 23.14
C PRO A 318 18.58 12.57 23.44
N VAL A 319 17.76 12.70 24.50
CA VAL A 319 16.89 11.63 25.01
C VAL A 319 15.76 11.32 24.03
N LYS A 320 15.50 10.03 23.78
CA LYS A 320 14.32 9.59 23.04
C LYS A 320 13.09 9.56 23.96
N PHE A 321 12.15 10.46 23.72
CA PHE A 321 10.89 10.55 24.46
C PHE A 321 9.79 9.72 23.79
N LYS A 322 8.81 9.25 24.59
CA LYS A 322 7.58 8.65 24.06
C LYS A 322 6.56 9.74 23.73
N PHE A 323 5.74 9.53 22.70
CA PHE A 323 4.74 10.53 22.30
C PHE A 323 3.76 10.87 23.43
N ARG A 324 3.32 9.86 24.19
CA ARG A 324 2.41 10.04 25.34
C ARG A 324 3.00 10.97 26.41
N GLU A 325 4.31 10.91 26.63
CA GLU A 325 5.00 11.75 27.62
C GLU A 325 4.98 13.21 27.19
N LEU A 326 5.39 13.50 25.95
CA LEU A 326 5.38 14.86 25.42
C LEU A 326 3.98 15.42 25.27
N ARG A 327 3.01 14.60 24.86
CA ARG A 327 1.59 14.98 24.79
C ARG A 327 1.07 15.39 26.18
N ASN A 328 1.43 14.66 27.24
CA ASN A 328 1.03 15.02 28.60
C ASN A 328 1.78 16.29 29.07
N ALA A 329 3.06 16.42 28.74
CA ALA A 329 3.87 17.59 29.10
C ALA A 329 3.32 18.89 28.51
N THR A 330 2.75 18.84 27.29
CA THR A 330 2.18 19.99 26.57
C THR A 330 0.66 20.14 26.75
N ALA A 331 0.04 19.44 27.71
CA ALA A 331 -1.42 19.41 27.90
C ALA A 331 -2.19 19.13 26.60
N ASN A 332 -1.82 18.04 25.92
CA ASN A 332 -2.33 17.63 24.60
C ASN A 332 -2.08 18.66 23.48
N PHE A 333 -0.96 19.36 23.52
CA PHE A 333 -0.64 20.44 22.58
C PHE A 333 -1.71 21.55 22.58
N SER A 334 -2.16 21.94 23.78
CA SER A 334 -3.15 23.02 23.95
C SER A 334 -2.67 24.33 23.32
N SER A 335 -3.59 25.09 22.75
CA SER A 335 -3.36 26.45 22.27
C SER A 335 -2.78 27.35 23.35
N ASP A 336 -3.16 27.15 24.61
CA ASP A 336 -2.73 27.99 25.74
C ASP A 336 -1.25 27.82 26.06
N ARG A 337 -0.66 26.72 25.60
CA ARG A 337 0.77 26.42 25.74
C ARG A 337 1.55 26.72 24.48
N LYS A 338 0.93 27.31 23.46
CA LYS A 338 1.61 27.61 22.19
C LYS A 338 2.56 28.79 22.36
N LEU A 339 3.85 28.54 22.18
CA LEU A 339 4.88 29.57 22.21
C LEU A 339 5.02 30.29 20.88
N GLY A 340 4.78 29.61 19.76
CA GLY A 340 4.88 30.21 18.42
C GLY A 340 4.58 29.21 17.30
N ARG A 341 4.40 29.72 16.08
CA ARG A 341 4.23 28.91 14.86
C ARG A 341 5.12 29.50 13.76
N GLY A 342 6.00 28.68 13.20
CA GLY A 342 6.87 29.04 12.08
C GLY A 342 6.72 28.08 10.90
N GLY A 343 7.55 28.25 9.87
CA GLY A 343 7.59 27.39 8.68
C GLY A 343 7.97 25.93 8.99
N PHE A 344 8.66 25.71 10.10
CA PHE A 344 9.19 24.41 10.52
C PHE A 344 8.29 23.67 11.52
N GLY A 345 7.17 24.25 11.93
CA GLY A 345 6.31 23.63 12.94
C GLY A 345 5.66 24.60 13.91
N THR A 346 5.02 24.03 14.93
CA THR A 346 4.46 24.77 16.06
C THR A 346 5.22 24.40 17.32
N VAL A 347 5.61 25.39 18.11
CA VAL A 347 6.36 25.19 19.36
C VAL A 347 5.42 25.37 20.55
N TYR A 348 5.47 24.44 21.49
CA TYR A 348 4.64 24.42 22.68
C TYR A 348 5.50 24.40 23.95
N LEU A 349 5.06 25.09 24.99
CA LEU A 349 5.59 24.98 26.34
C LEU A 349 5.17 23.64 26.95
N GLY A 350 6.15 22.83 27.31
CA GLY A 350 5.96 21.56 28.00
C GLY A 350 6.59 21.57 29.39
N TYR A 351 6.05 20.77 30.30
CA TYR A 351 6.68 20.48 31.58
C TYR A 351 7.02 18.99 31.69
N LEU A 352 8.32 18.67 31.69
CA LEU A 352 8.80 17.29 31.80
C LEU A 352 8.86 16.87 33.26
N LYS A 353 7.79 16.26 33.77
CA LYS A 353 7.68 15.80 35.17
C LYS A 353 8.87 14.95 35.64
N ARG A 354 9.39 14.08 34.78
CA ARG A 354 10.53 13.20 35.10
C ARG A 354 11.83 13.96 35.40
N MET A 355 11.99 15.14 34.81
CA MET A 355 13.19 15.97 34.92
C MET A 355 12.95 17.24 35.76
N GLY A 356 11.70 17.58 36.07
CA GLY A 356 11.36 18.77 36.84
C GLY A 356 11.56 20.10 36.09
N VAL A 357 11.66 20.07 34.75
CA VAL A 357 12.04 21.24 33.94
C VAL A 357 10.99 21.61 32.90
N ASN A 358 10.89 22.91 32.61
CA ASN A 358 10.16 23.44 31.46
C ASN A 358 10.96 23.23 30.18
N VAL A 359 10.27 22.88 29.10
CA VAL A 359 10.86 22.61 27.78
C VAL A 359 10.06 23.24 26.67
N ALA A 360 10.73 23.53 25.56
CA ALA A 360 10.08 23.93 24.31
C ALA A 360 9.95 22.69 23.40
N VAL A 361 8.71 22.26 23.13
CA VAL A 361 8.41 21.11 22.27
C VAL A 361 7.99 21.61 20.89
N LYS A 362 8.89 21.48 19.92
CA LYS A 362 8.63 21.79 18.50
C LYS A 362 7.98 20.58 17.83
N ARG A 363 6.72 20.73 17.41
CA ARG A 363 5.98 19.78 16.59
C ARG A 363 6.13 20.14 15.12
N VAL A 364 6.90 19.33 14.41
CA VAL A 364 7.22 19.55 12.99
C VAL A 364 5.96 19.29 12.16
N MET A 365 5.65 20.20 11.24
CA MET A 365 4.50 20.02 10.36
C MET A 365 4.79 18.96 9.30
N THR A 366 3.91 17.96 9.23
CA THR A 366 3.90 16.91 8.20
C THR A 366 2.73 17.14 7.23
N SER A 367 2.67 18.33 6.62
CA SER A 367 1.59 18.66 5.67
C SER A 367 2.00 18.36 4.22
N GLY A 368 1.23 17.49 3.57
CA GLY A 368 1.37 17.12 2.14
C GLY A 368 2.37 16.00 1.86
N ASN A 369 2.34 15.42 0.65
CA ASN A 369 3.22 14.34 0.15
C ASN A 369 4.73 14.70 0.09
N SER A 370 5.17 15.78 0.75
CA SER A 370 6.56 16.21 0.77
C SER A 370 7.31 15.57 1.93
N ASN A 371 8.47 14.98 1.67
CA ASN A 371 9.35 14.38 2.69
C ASN A 371 10.11 15.45 3.50
N ARG A 372 9.65 16.72 3.48
CA ARG A 372 10.40 17.88 3.92
C ARG A 372 10.55 17.95 5.44
N GLY A 373 9.44 17.89 6.17
CA GLY A 373 9.49 17.93 7.64
C GLY A 373 10.31 16.77 8.22
N GLU A 374 10.33 15.64 7.53
CA GLU A 374 11.17 14.49 7.88
C GLU A 374 12.67 14.78 7.68
N GLN A 375 13.04 15.42 6.57
CA GLN A 375 14.41 15.83 6.28
C GLN A 375 14.90 16.90 7.26
N GLU A 376 14.06 17.89 7.58
CA GLU A 376 14.37 18.94 8.56
C GLU A 376 14.56 18.36 9.96
N PHE A 377 13.68 17.44 10.38
CA PHE A 377 13.82 16.71 11.64
C PHE A 377 15.13 15.93 11.72
N VAL A 378 15.47 15.16 10.68
CA VAL A 378 16.70 14.37 10.65
C VAL A 378 17.95 15.27 10.61
N ALA A 379 17.90 16.37 9.84
CA ALA A 379 18.99 17.34 9.79
C ALA A 379 19.23 17.99 11.14
N GLU A 380 18.17 18.39 11.83
CA GLU A 380 18.23 19.04 13.13
C GLU A 380 18.81 18.09 14.20
N VAL A 381 18.29 16.87 14.34
CA VAL A 381 18.84 15.90 15.31
C VAL A 381 20.29 15.55 15.00
N ASN A 382 20.65 15.33 13.73
CA ASN A 382 22.04 14.99 13.38
C ASN A 382 23.02 16.16 13.58
N SER A 383 22.59 17.40 13.32
CA SER A 383 23.47 18.57 13.39
C SER A 383 23.71 18.98 14.83
N ILE A 384 22.67 19.03 15.67
CA ILE A 384 22.75 19.59 17.02
C ILE A 384 23.03 18.56 18.12
N SER A 385 22.85 17.25 17.86
CA SER A 385 22.98 16.21 18.90
C SER A 385 24.34 16.16 19.60
N LYS A 386 25.41 16.58 18.94
CA LYS A 386 26.78 16.58 19.46
C LYS A 386 27.36 17.98 19.65
N LEU A 387 26.54 19.02 19.50
CA LEU A 387 26.95 20.40 19.71
C LEU A 387 26.67 20.82 21.14
N SER A 388 27.67 21.45 21.76
CA SER A 388 27.55 22.02 23.09
C SER A 388 28.33 23.32 23.12
N HIS A 389 27.62 24.43 23.12
CA HIS A 389 28.18 25.77 23.17
C HIS A 389 27.26 26.67 23.98
N ARG A 390 27.83 27.60 24.75
CA ARG A 390 27.02 28.50 25.61
C ARG A 390 26.03 29.32 24.80
N ASN A 391 26.38 29.76 23.59
CA ASN A 391 25.49 30.57 22.75
C ASN A 391 24.63 29.74 21.76
N LEU A 392 24.46 28.44 21.98
CA LEU A 392 23.57 27.58 21.19
C LEU A 392 22.44 27.01 22.06
N VAL A 393 21.24 26.92 21.49
CA VAL A 393 20.10 26.24 22.14
C VAL A 393 20.38 24.74 22.23
N LYS A 394 20.24 24.16 23.42
CA LYS A 394 20.48 22.73 23.63
C LYS A 394 19.27 21.88 23.23
N LEU A 395 19.48 20.90 22.36
CA LEU A 395 18.49 19.84 22.09
C LEU A 395 18.53 18.82 23.23
N MET A 396 17.47 18.78 24.03
CA MET A 396 17.34 17.85 25.14
C MET A 396 16.87 16.46 24.70
N GLY A 397 16.08 16.39 23.64
CA GLY A 397 15.59 15.13 23.12
C GLY A 397 14.66 15.24 21.92
N TRP A 398 14.13 14.10 21.52
CA TRP A 398 13.30 13.96 20.32
C TRP A 398 12.29 12.83 20.48
N CYS A 399 11.25 12.85 19.67
CA CYS A 399 10.27 11.77 19.57
C CYS A 399 9.88 11.57 18.11
N HIS A 400 9.92 10.30 17.69
CA HIS A 400 9.36 9.84 16.43
C HIS A 400 8.47 8.63 16.72
N GLU A 401 7.17 8.86 16.84
CA GLU A 401 6.19 7.82 17.13
C GLU A 401 4.87 8.18 16.45
N ARG A 402 4.15 7.19 15.91
CA ARG A 402 2.79 7.37 15.33
C ARG A 402 2.71 8.42 14.20
N GLY A 403 3.81 8.67 13.48
CA GLY A 403 3.87 9.69 12.42
C GLY A 403 4.09 11.12 12.94
N GLU A 404 4.29 11.29 14.24
CA GLU A 404 4.59 12.57 14.87
C GLU A 404 6.12 12.74 14.99
N LEU A 405 6.60 13.91 14.57
CA LEU A 405 8.00 14.32 14.64
C LEU A 405 8.11 15.50 15.61
N LEU A 406 8.73 15.25 16.77
CA LEU A 406 8.81 16.19 17.88
C LEU A 406 10.26 16.39 18.32
N LEU A 407 10.65 17.63 18.52
CA LEU A 407 11.96 18.03 19.04
C LEU A 407 11.77 18.75 20.37
N VAL A 408 12.63 18.47 21.34
CA VAL A 408 12.53 18.98 22.71
C VAL A 408 13.77 19.78 23.03
N TYR A 409 13.58 21.08 23.26
CA TYR A 409 14.65 22.02 23.60
C TYR A 409 14.48 22.55 25.01
N GLU A 410 15.57 23.12 25.52
CA GLU A 410 15.53 24.00 26.67
C GLU A 410 14.55 25.16 26.45
N TYR A 411 13.80 25.52 27.49
CA TYR A 411 12.84 26.62 27.44
C TYR A 411 13.48 27.91 27.94
N PHE A 412 13.30 28.99 27.17
CA PHE A 412 13.77 30.33 27.50
C PHE A 412 12.56 31.24 27.79
N PRO A 413 12.35 31.68 29.05
CA PRO A 413 11.19 32.47 29.45
C PRO A 413 11.06 33.80 28.70
N MET A 414 12.18 34.45 28.38
CA MET A 414 12.19 35.73 27.66
C MET A 414 11.89 35.57 26.16
N GLY A 415 11.84 34.34 25.63
CA GLY A 415 11.49 34.11 24.24
C GLY A 415 12.57 34.56 23.25
N SER A 416 12.14 34.85 22.02
CA SER A 416 13.00 35.19 20.89
C SER A 416 13.30 36.70 20.82
N LEU A 417 14.49 37.06 20.32
CA LEU A 417 14.99 38.43 20.25
C LEU A 417 14.10 39.37 19.44
N ASP A 418 13.47 38.88 18.37
CA ASP A 418 12.56 39.67 17.54
C ASP A 418 11.37 40.25 18.33
N ARG A 419 10.94 39.58 19.40
CA ARG A 419 9.89 40.11 20.28
C ARG A 419 10.35 41.29 21.10
N HIS A 420 11.63 41.35 21.45
CA HIS A 420 12.23 42.46 22.19
C HIS A 420 12.60 43.61 21.27
N LEU A 421 13.03 43.33 20.04
CA LEU A 421 13.36 44.35 19.05
C LEU A 421 12.14 45.06 18.47
N TYR A 422 11.02 44.35 18.32
CA TYR A 422 9.81 44.86 17.65
C TYR A 422 8.60 44.97 18.58
N ALA A 423 8.81 45.01 19.90
CA ALA A 423 7.71 45.20 20.84
C ALA A 423 7.00 46.53 20.54
N ASP A 424 5.75 46.46 20.07
CA ASP A 424 4.92 47.63 19.80
C ASP A 424 4.76 48.45 21.09
N ALA A 425 5.13 49.73 21.05
CA ALA A 425 4.78 50.73 22.06
C ALA A 425 3.26 50.85 22.31
N GLY A 426 2.41 50.21 21.47
CA GLY A 426 0.95 50.15 21.64
C GLY A 426 0.41 48.90 22.36
N ALA A 427 1.21 47.87 22.60
CA ALA A 427 0.75 46.59 23.18
C ALA A 427 0.73 46.54 24.71
N ILE A 428 1.09 47.63 25.40
CA ILE A 428 0.98 47.79 26.87
C ILE A 428 -0.48 48.01 27.32
N SER A 429 -1.43 48.19 26.39
CA SER A 429 -2.81 48.56 26.72
C SER A 429 -3.72 47.44 27.29
N ASN A 430 -3.28 46.18 27.38
CA ASN A 430 -4.14 45.07 27.86
C ASN A 430 -3.48 44.07 28.84
N ALA A 431 -2.41 44.45 29.54
CA ALA A 431 -1.88 43.65 30.65
C ALA A 431 -2.47 44.14 31.99
N PRO A 432 -2.85 43.24 32.93
CA PRO A 432 -3.36 43.65 34.24
C PRO A 432 -2.31 44.45 35.01
N ALA A 433 -2.75 45.53 35.64
CA ALA A 433 -1.95 46.57 36.31
C ALA A 433 -1.20 46.11 37.59
N SER A 434 -0.84 44.84 37.71
CA SER A 434 -0.11 44.29 38.87
C SER A 434 1.27 43.72 38.53
N ALA A 435 1.84 44.07 37.37
CA ALA A 435 3.19 43.71 36.95
C ALA A 435 3.96 44.93 36.39
N SER A 436 3.69 46.12 36.92
CA SER A 436 4.40 47.37 36.60
C SER A 436 5.75 47.46 37.30
N GLU A 437 6.51 46.38 37.34
CA GLU A 437 7.90 46.37 37.81
C GLU A 437 8.77 45.66 36.77
N ALA A 438 9.45 46.50 35.99
CA ALA A 438 10.58 46.22 35.09
C ALA A 438 10.36 45.24 33.92
N THR A 439 9.96 45.75 32.76
CA THR A 439 10.57 45.26 31.50
C THR A 439 11.87 46.04 31.31
N PRO A 440 13.05 45.41 31.45
CA PRO A 440 14.29 46.10 31.17
C PRO A 440 14.39 46.30 29.66
N GLU A 441 14.41 47.56 29.23
CA GLU A 441 14.60 47.97 27.85
C GLU A 441 15.87 47.29 27.29
N LEU A 442 15.83 46.88 26.02
CA LEU A 442 16.95 46.20 25.37
C LEU A 442 18.05 47.23 25.07
N THR A 443 18.81 47.60 26.11
CA THR A 443 19.91 48.58 26.07
C THR A 443 20.96 48.22 25.03
N TRP A 444 21.76 49.21 24.62
CA TRP A 444 22.86 49.00 23.68
C TRP A 444 23.83 47.91 24.15
N GLU A 445 24.24 47.93 25.43
CA GLU A 445 25.15 46.92 26.01
C GLU A 445 24.62 45.49 25.83
N ARG A 446 23.32 45.28 26.07
CA ARG A 446 22.65 43.99 25.88
C ARG A 446 22.59 43.59 24.41
N ARG A 447 22.24 44.54 23.53
CA ARG A 447 22.23 44.33 22.08
C ARG A 447 23.62 43.91 21.57
N TYR A 448 24.67 44.60 22.01
CA TYR A 448 26.04 44.32 21.65
C TYR A 448 26.48 42.93 22.14
N ARG A 449 26.18 42.60 23.41
CA ARG A 449 26.43 41.26 23.99
C ARG A 449 25.73 40.15 23.20
N ILE A 450 24.48 40.38 22.77
CA ILE A 450 23.73 39.45 21.93
C ILE A 450 24.42 39.24 20.57
N VAL A 451 24.87 40.31 19.92
CA VAL A 451 25.63 40.23 18.65
C VAL A 451 26.91 39.43 18.84
N CYS A 452 27.68 39.69 19.90
CA CYS A 452 28.87 38.92 20.27
C CYS A 452 28.55 37.43 20.51
N GLY A 453 27.47 37.13 21.21
CA GLY A 453 27.04 35.76 21.48
C GLY A 453 26.69 34.98 20.20
N VAL A 454 25.95 35.60 19.28
CA VAL A 454 25.62 34.98 17.97
C VAL A 454 26.87 34.81 17.11
N ALA A 455 27.78 35.79 17.11
CA ALA A 455 29.06 35.66 16.41
C ALA A 455 29.88 34.47 16.94
N SER A 456 29.96 34.34 18.26
CA SER A 456 30.64 33.23 18.94
C SER A 456 29.99 31.87 18.62
N ALA A 457 28.67 31.81 18.58
CA ALA A 457 27.95 30.61 18.15
C ALA A 457 28.29 30.19 16.71
N LEU A 458 28.33 31.14 15.78
CA LEU A 458 28.63 30.85 14.37
C LEU A 458 30.11 30.49 14.17
N ASP A 459 31.06 31.15 14.85
CA ASP A 459 32.47 30.74 14.84
C ASP A 459 32.63 29.29 15.35
N TYR A 460 31.91 28.92 16.41
CA TYR A 460 31.89 27.54 16.88
C TYR A 460 31.38 26.57 15.80
N LEU A 461 30.28 26.88 15.09
CA LEU A 461 29.75 26.02 14.03
C LEU A 461 30.68 25.91 12.80
N HIS A 462 31.35 27.00 12.44
CA HIS A 462 32.20 27.07 11.25
C HIS A 462 33.61 26.51 11.50
N HIS A 463 34.16 26.74 12.69
CA HIS A 463 35.56 26.49 13.00
C HIS A 463 35.79 25.67 14.27
N GLY A 464 34.91 25.76 15.27
CA GLY A 464 35.08 25.11 16.59
C GLY A 464 34.57 23.68 16.69
N SER A 465 33.62 23.25 15.86
CA SER A 465 33.05 21.91 15.88
C SER A 465 33.86 20.88 15.08
N SER A 466 33.71 19.60 15.43
CA SER A 466 34.41 18.49 14.76
C SER A 466 34.14 18.42 13.26
N LYS A 467 32.93 18.81 12.84
CA LYS A 467 32.52 19.00 11.44
C LYS A 467 32.10 20.44 11.24
N ARG A 468 32.31 20.99 10.04
CA ARG A 468 31.82 22.35 9.72
C ARG A 468 30.31 22.30 9.49
N ILE A 469 29.57 23.18 10.13
CA ILE A 469 28.11 23.20 10.07
C ILE A 469 27.66 24.57 9.56
N LEU A 470 26.85 24.57 8.51
CA LEU A 470 26.12 25.75 8.06
C LEU A 470 24.80 25.85 8.82
N HIS A 471 24.46 27.02 9.33
CA HIS A 471 23.20 27.28 10.01
C HIS A 471 22.05 27.51 9.01
N ARG A 472 22.26 28.39 8.03
CA ARG A 472 21.35 28.76 6.92
C ARG A 472 20.07 29.53 7.28
N ASP A 473 19.78 29.74 8.55
CA ASP A 473 18.63 30.55 8.99
C ASP A 473 18.97 31.48 10.18
N VAL A 474 20.07 32.23 10.08
CA VAL A 474 20.45 33.23 11.11
C VAL A 474 19.53 34.45 11.00
N LYS A 475 18.80 34.77 12.07
CA LYS A 475 17.87 35.91 12.19
C LYS A 475 17.42 36.10 13.64
N ALA A 476 16.91 37.28 14.01
CA ALA A 476 16.48 37.56 15.40
C ALA A 476 15.40 36.60 15.93
N SER A 477 14.47 36.13 15.10
CA SER A 477 13.42 35.17 15.53
C SER A 477 13.95 33.77 15.88
N ASN A 478 15.19 33.45 15.51
CA ASN A 478 15.86 32.20 15.84
C ASN A 478 16.89 32.37 16.99
N VAL A 479 17.01 33.56 17.57
CA VAL A 479 17.88 33.84 18.72
C VAL A 479 17.02 33.92 19.97
N MET A 480 17.20 32.99 20.89
CA MET A 480 16.56 33.03 22.21
C MET A 480 17.40 33.87 23.17
N VAL A 481 16.73 34.57 24.07
CA VAL A 481 17.37 35.38 25.11
C VAL A 481 17.11 34.69 26.45
N ASP A 482 18.15 34.52 27.27
CA ASP A 482 18.00 34.01 28.65
C ASP A 482 17.92 35.16 29.68
N GLY A 483 17.73 34.82 30.96
CA GLY A 483 17.52 35.80 32.03
C GLY A 483 18.65 36.82 32.22
N GLU A 484 19.85 36.49 31.75
CA GLU A 484 21.04 37.35 31.80
C GLU A 484 21.26 38.13 30.49
N TYR A 485 20.29 38.10 29.58
CA TYR A 485 20.38 38.67 28.23
C TYR A 485 21.48 38.05 27.36
N GLU A 486 21.84 36.79 27.62
CA GLU A 486 22.75 36.05 26.76
C GLU A 486 22.00 35.43 25.57
N ALA A 487 22.63 35.50 24.40
CA ALA A 487 22.05 34.99 23.16
C ALA A 487 22.25 33.47 23.03
N ARG A 488 21.19 32.76 22.63
CA ARG A 488 21.20 31.35 22.28
C ARG A 488 20.65 31.16 20.87
N LEU A 489 21.51 30.89 19.90
CA LEU A 489 21.10 30.61 18.53
C LEU A 489 20.45 29.22 18.43
N GLY A 490 19.26 29.17 17.84
CA GLY A 490 18.48 27.95 17.65
C GLY A 490 17.93 27.79 16.23
N ASP A 491 17.07 26.78 16.06
CA ASP A 491 16.45 26.35 14.79
C ASP A 491 17.45 25.86 13.72
N PHE A 492 17.84 24.59 13.85
CA PHE A 492 18.78 23.94 12.94
C PHE A 492 18.07 23.15 11.82
N GLY A 493 16.80 23.44 11.55
CA GLY A 493 16.01 22.70 10.54
C GLY A 493 16.60 22.76 9.12
N LEU A 494 17.27 23.86 8.78
CA LEU A 494 17.97 24.03 7.50
C LEU A 494 19.45 23.69 7.54
N ALA A 495 20.00 23.38 8.73
CA ALA A 495 21.43 23.21 8.93
C ALA A 495 22.02 22.08 8.09
N ARG A 496 23.26 22.23 7.65
CA ARG A 496 23.96 21.24 6.81
C ARG A 496 25.39 21.05 7.26
N VAL A 497 25.83 19.79 7.30
CA VAL A 497 27.21 19.42 7.64
C VAL A 497 28.04 19.39 6.35
N ILE A 498 29.13 20.14 6.32
CA ILE A 498 30.12 20.12 5.23
C ILE A 498 31.28 19.21 5.65
N GLN A 499 31.60 18.22 4.81
CA GLN A 499 32.79 17.39 4.98
C GLN A 499 34.04 18.22 4.72
N ARG A 500 35.09 18.03 5.52
CA ARG A 500 36.34 18.81 5.38
C ARG A 500 37.11 18.48 4.09
N ASP A 501 36.67 17.48 3.32
CA ASP A 501 37.36 16.91 2.15
C ASP A 501 37.08 17.71 0.85
N GLY A 502 37.52 18.96 0.82
CA GLY A 502 37.65 19.76 -0.42
C GLY A 502 36.39 20.47 -0.93
N ALA A 503 35.20 20.19 -0.40
CA ALA A 503 33.98 20.95 -0.74
C ALA A 503 33.92 22.27 0.05
N THR A 504 34.10 23.41 -0.62
CA THR A 504 33.95 24.76 -0.04
C THR A 504 32.49 25.18 0.10
N HIS A 505 31.57 24.40 -0.46
CA HIS A 505 30.20 24.79 -0.73
C HIS A 505 29.27 23.56 -0.77
N HIS A 506 28.01 23.70 -0.32
CA HIS A 506 26.98 22.66 -0.38
C HIS A 506 25.85 23.00 -1.36
N SER A 507 25.75 22.27 -2.48
CA SER A 507 24.68 22.44 -3.48
C SER A 507 23.36 21.87 -2.97
N THR A 508 22.30 22.66 -3.06
CA THR A 508 20.95 22.22 -2.66
C THR A 508 20.02 22.20 -3.85
N GLN A 509 19.05 21.26 -3.86
CA GLN A 509 18.06 21.15 -4.94
C GLN A 509 17.02 22.29 -4.91
N ALA A 510 16.96 23.09 -3.84
CA ALA A 510 16.03 24.20 -3.67
C ALA A 510 16.68 25.33 -2.85
N VAL A 511 16.47 26.58 -3.27
CA VAL A 511 16.87 27.77 -2.51
C VAL A 511 16.01 27.82 -1.25
N ALA A 512 16.65 27.82 -0.08
CA ALA A 512 15.98 27.86 1.21
C ALA A 512 16.71 28.82 2.16
N GLY A 513 15.94 29.66 2.83
CA GLY A 513 16.37 30.68 3.79
C GLY A 513 15.28 31.73 4.01
N THR A 514 15.51 32.66 4.94
CA THR A 514 14.57 33.76 5.22
C THR A 514 14.82 34.95 4.30
N ARG A 515 13.75 35.46 3.66
CA ARG A 515 13.83 36.66 2.80
C ARG A 515 14.39 37.84 3.60
N GLY A 516 15.35 38.56 3.03
CA GLY A 516 16.06 39.66 3.68
C GLY A 516 17.42 39.25 4.26
N TYR A 517 17.62 37.97 4.62
CA TYR A 517 18.89 37.45 5.17
C TYR A 517 19.67 36.60 4.17
N MET A 518 19.06 36.22 3.04
CA MET A 518 19.72 35.41 2.03
C MET A 518 20.77 36.21 1.25
N ALA A 519 21.98 35.66 1.17
CA ALA A 519 23.06 36.19 0.35
C ALA A 519 22.71 36.15 -1.14
N TYR A 520 23.24 37.09 -1.91
CA TYR A 520 22.96 37.23 -3.34
C TYR A 520 23.29 35.97 -4.13
N GLU A 521 24.47 35.39 -3.93
CA GLU A 521 24.90 34.17 -4.61
C GLU A 521 23.99 32.98 -4.30
N SER A 522 23.49 32.88 -3.06
CA SER A 522 22.57 31.80 -2.67
C SER A 522 21.26 31.88 -3.44
N PHE A 523 20.81 33.09 -3.78
CA PHE A 523 19.58 33.29 -4.56
C PHE A 523 19.75 32.83 -6.02
N PHE A 524 20.88 33.15 -6.66
CA PHE A 524 21.12 32.82 -8.07
C PHE A 524 21.55 31.38 -8.31
N THR A 525 22.32 30.81 -7.39
CA THR A 525 23.01 29.54 -7.64
C THR A 525 22.43 28.36 -6.84
N GLY A 526 21.55 28.61 -5.86
CA GLY A 526 21.05 27.58 -4.95
C GLY A 526 22.14 26.99 -4.03
N ARG A 527 23.25 27.72 -3.89
CA ARG A 527 24.47 27.30 -3.20
C ARG A 527 24.58 27.93 -1.81
N ALA A 528 24.63 27.11 -0.75
CA ALA A 528 24.97 27.55 0.61
C ALA A 528 26.44 27.27 0.98
N SER A 529 27.16 28.28 1.46
CA SER A 529 28.55 28.21 1.97
C SER A 529 28.67 28.85 3.36
N LEU A 530 29.86 28.83 3.96
CA LEU A 530 30.12 29.56 5.21
C LEU A 530 29.84 31.06 5.04
N ASP A 531 30.17 31.60 3.87
CA ASP A 531 29.98 33.03 3.53
C ASP A 531 28.50 33.42 3.46
N THR A 532 27.60 32.46 3.19
CA THR A 532 26.15 32.72 3.22
C THR A 532 25.63 32.92 4.64
N ASP A 533 26.20 32.21 5.63
CA ASP A 533 25.90 32.46 7.05
C ASP A 533 26.52 33.78 7.51
N VAL A 534 27.72 34.14 7.04
CA VAL A 534 28.37 35.43 7.33
C VAL A 534 27.50 36.59 6.82
N PHE A 535 26.95 36.47 5.61
CA PHE A 535 26.02 37.48 5.09
C PHE A 535 24.77 37.63 5.95
N ALA A 536 24.14 36.50 6.31
CA ALA A 536 22.97 36.50 7.19
C ALA A 536 23.29 37.10 8.58
N PHE A 537 24.49 36.85 9.10
CA PHE A 537 24.99 37.48 10.31
C PHE A 537 25.13 38.99 10.16
N GLY A 538 25.68 39.50 9.04
CA GLY A 538 25.75 40.94 8.78
C GLY A 538 24.37 41.60 8.78
N VAL A 539 23.39 40.99 8.12
CA VAL A 539 21.99 41.48 8.16
C VAL A 539 21.43 41.44 9.58
N PHE A 540 21.71 40.40 10.34
CA PHE A 540 21.32 40.28 11.74
C PHE A 540 21.94 41.38 12.62
N VAL A 541 23.21 41.74 12.41
CA VAL A 541 23.82 42.87 13.14
C VAL A 541 23.08 44.17 12.82
N LEU A 542 22.78 44.46 11.56
CA LEU A 542 22.02 45.65 11.19
C LEU A 542 20.60 45.64 11.80
N GLU A 543 19.95 44.47 11.83
CA GLU A 543 18.65 44.27 12.47
C GLU A 543 18.69 44.64 13.96
N VAL A 544 19.69 44.16 14.70
CA VAL A 544 19.84 44.45 16.14
C VAL A 544 20.21 45.91 16.39
N VAL A 545 21.15 46.47 15.61
CA VAL A 545 21.61 47.86 15.76
C VAL A 545 20.49 48.85 15.49
N SER A 546 19.72 48.63 14.43
CA SER A 546 18.70 49.59 13.99
C SER A 546 17.30 49.35 14.55
N GLY A 547 17.03 48.19 15.13
CA GLY A 547 15.67 47.79 15.54
C GLY A 547 14.69 47.63 14.38
N ARG A 548 15.18 47.55 13.13
CA ARG A 548 14.35 47.48 11.92
C ARG A 548 14.23 46.06 11.38
N ARG A 549 13.09 45.76 10.75
CA ARG A 549 12.85 44.47 10.06
C ARG A 549 13.58 44.45 8.70
N PRO A 550 14.49 43.49 8.44
CA PRO A 550 15.22 43.43 7.15
C PRO A 550 14.33 43.25 5.92
N SER A 551 13.14 42.66 6.09
CA SER A 551 12.18 42.44 5.00
C SER A 551 11.32 43.66 4.67
N SER A 552 11.34 44.70 5.50
CA SER A 552 10.53 45.91 5.31
C SER A 552 11.37 47.01 4.68
N PRO A 553 10.84 47.73 3.67
CA PRO A 553 11.51 48.92 3.14
C PRO A 553 11.72 49.96 4.24
N VAL A 554 12.91 50.56 4.27
CA VAL A 554 13.20 51.70 5.14
C VAL A 554 12.53 52.94 4.56
N GLN A 555 11.64 53.55 5.34
CA GLN A 555 11.09 54.86 4.99
C GLN A 555 12.15 55.93 5.26
N CYS A 556 12.76 56.43 4.19
CA CYS A 556 13.61 57.61 4.26
C CYS A 556 12.73 58.84 4.01
N SER A 557 12.63 59.73 5.01
CA SER A 557 12.11 61.08 4.79
C SER A 557 13.11 61.84 3.94
N TYR A 558 12.88 61.92 2.64
CA TYR A 558 13.53 62.93 1.82
C TYR A 558 13.03 64.28 2.33
N HIS A 559 13.91 65.06 2.93
CA HIS A 559 13.74 66.52 2.93
C HIS A 559 13.91 66.96 1.48
N ASP A 560 12.86 66.82 0.68
CA ASP A 560 12.79 67.51 -0.60
C ASP A 560 12.73 69.00 -0.28
N ASN A 561 13.81 69.71 -0.60
CA ASN A 561 13.70 71.12 -0.93
C ASN A 561 12.60 71.24 -1.97
N GLU A 562 11.60 72.10 -1.73
CA GLU A 562 10.33 72.27 -2.47
C GLU A 562 10.42 72.56 -3.99
N ALA A 563 11.56 72.34 -4.65
CA ALA A 563 11.78 72.73 -6.04
C ALA A 563 11.51 71.63 -7.09
N SER A 564 10.99 70.46 -6.72
CA SER A 564 10.84 69.32 -7.65
C SER A 564 9.40 68.78 -7.77
N PHE A 565 8.39 69.63 -7.67
CA PHE A 565 6.97 69.20 -7.73
C PHE A 565 6.43 68.92 -9.16
N GLU A 566 7.21 69.08 -10.24
CA GLU A 566 6.63 69.03 -11.61
C GLU A 566 7.17 67.95 -12.56
N ARG A 567 7.80 66.87 -12.09
CA ARG A 567 8.03 65.69 -12.95
C ARG A 567 7.57 64.39 -12.31
N GLY A 568 6.39 63.96 -12.77
CA GLY A 568 5.95 62.58 -12.96
C GLY A 568 6.46 61.54 -11.97
N ARG A 569 5.57 61.09 -11.08
CA ARG A 569 5.58 59.85 -10.26
C ARG A 569 6.67 58.82 -10.60
N HIS A 570 7.94 59.09 -10.30
CA HIS A 570 8.95 58.06 -10.14
C HIS A 570 8.94 57.65 -8.66
N ARG A 571 8.12 56.64 -8.32
CA ARG A 571 8.31 55.92 -7.06
C ARG A 571 9.72 55.35 -7.09
N GLN A 572 10.63 55.93 -6.28
CA GLN A 572 11.96 55.38 -6.10
C GLN A 572 11.85 53.93 -5.59
N PRO A 573 12.78 53.05 -5.98
CA PRO A 573 12.76 51.66 -5.53
C PRO A 573 12.85 51.60 -3.99
N PRO A 574 12.16 50.64 -3.36
CA PRO A 574 12.23 50.47 -1.91
C PRO A 574 13.68 50.18 -1.47
N MET A 575 14.18 50.97 -0.52
CA MET A 575 15.50 50.78 0.08
C MET A 575 15.41 49.78 1.24
N TYR A 576 16.24 48.74 1.24
CA TYR A 576 16.28 47.75 2.32
C TYR A 576 17.44 48.03 3.28
N ILE A 577 17.45 47.35 4.43
CA ILE A 577 18.35 47.66 5.56
C ILE A 577 19.83 47.71 5.18
N VAL A 578 20.30 46.83 4.28
CA VAL A 578 21.70 46.82 3.83
C VAL A 578 22.02 48.04 2.96
N ASP A 579 21.17 48.38 1.99
CA ASP A 579 21.37 49.55 1.11
C ASP A 579 21.30 50.86 1.91
N TRP A 580 20.37 50.91 2.88
CA TRP A 580 20.22 52.04 3.79
C TRP A 580 21.46 52.24 4.68
N ALA A 581 21.95 51.16 5.32
CA ALA A 581 23.15 51.23 6.15
C ALA A 581 24.40 51.60 5.33
N TRP A 582 24.52 51.10 4.10
CA TRP A 582 25.63 51.44 3.21
C TRP A 582 25.62 52.92 2.83
N ARG A 583 24.43 53.49 2.57
CA ARG A 583 24.27 54.93 2.32
C ARG A 583 24.73 55.76 3.52
N LEU A 584 24.26 55.43 4.72
CA LEU A 584 24.67 56.14 5.94
C LEU A 584 26.18 56.09 6.15
N TYR A 585 26.79 54.92 5.96
CA TYR A 585 28.24 54.77 6.02
C TYR A 585 28.97 55.62 4.98
N GLY A 586 28.53 55.61 3.72
CA GLY A 586 29.10 56.44 2.66
C GLY A 586 28.96 57.95 2.89
N GLU A 587 27.94 58.38 3.64
CA GLU A 587 27.74 59.77 4.08
C GLU A 587 28.55 60.12 5.35
N GLY A 588 29.33 59.18 5.92
CA GLY A 588 30.07 59.38 7.17
C GLY A 588 29.19 59.37 8.42
N ARG A 589 27.98 58.82 8.31
CA ARG A 589 26.90 58.86 9.32
C ARG A 589 26.51 57.46 9.80
N ALA A 590 27.48 56.54 9.87
CA ALA A 590 27.23 55.14 10.25
C ALA A 590 26.53 55.00 11.62
N GLN A 591 26.85 55.88 12.57
CA GLN A 591 26.22 55.94 13.89
C GLN A 591 24.72 56.25 13.87
N ASP A 592 24.22 56.93 12.84
CA ASP A 592 22.79 57.24 12.66
C ASP A 592 21.98 55.97 12.32
N ALA A 593 22.65 54.83 12.11
CA ALA A 593 21.99 53.54 11.96
C ALA A 593 21.45 52.98 13.29
N ALA A 594 21.89 53.52 14.42
CA ALA A 594 21.41 53.11 15.74
C ALA A 594 19.89 53.33 15.88
N ASP A 595 19.24 52.40 16.57
CA ASP A 595 17.82 52.46 16.87
C ASP A 595 17.48 53.73 17.66
N ALA A 596 16.47 54.47 17.20
CA ALA A 596 16.00 55.68 17.86
C ALA A 596 15.49 55.40 19.29
N ALA A 597 15.05 54.17 19.58
CA ALA A 597 14.64 53.74 20.91
C ALA A 597 15.80 53.71 21.93
N LEU A 598 17.06 53.77 21.49
CA LEU A 598 18.21 53.85 22.39
C LEU A 598 18.45 55.27 22.92
N VAL A 599 17.77 56.31 22.42
CA VAL A 599 17.83 57.71 22.90
C VAL A 599 19.26 58.27 23.04
N GLY A 600 20.20 57.76 22.24
CA GLY A 600 21.62 58.16 22.31
C GLY A 600 22.43 57.47 23.41
N GLU A 601 21.85 56.54 24.18
CA GLU A 601 22.52 55.72 25.18
C GLU A 601 23.23 54.52 24.52
N PHE A 602 24.27 54.82 23.73
CA PHE A 602 25.15 53.83 23.11
C PHE A 602 26.57 54.39 22.96
N ASP A 603 27.55 53.50 22.86
CA ASP A 603 28.92 53.90 22.49
C ASP A 603 29.00 54.10 20.97
N PRO A 604 29.25 55.33 20.46
CA PRO A 604 29.31 55.59 19.02
C PRO A 604 30.41 54.77 18.32
N ALA A 605 31.52 54.49 18.99
CA ALA A 605 32.61 53.70 18.43
C ALA A 605 32.24 52.22 18.30
N GLU A 606 31.44 51.68 19.23
CA GLU A 606 30.91 50.32 19.12
C GLU A 606 29.86 50.20 18.02
N VAL A 607 28.97 51.20 17.89
CA VAL A 607 27.97 51.24 16.80
C VAL A 607 28.66 51.32 15.44
N ASP A 608 29.58 52.25 15.26
CA ASP A 608 30.35 52.40 14.03
C ASP A 608 31.09 51.10 13.67
N ARG A 609 31.77 50.49 14.64
CA ARG A 609 32.44 49.19 14.49
C ARG A 609 31.47 48.09 14.06
N ALA A 610 30.31 47.98 14.72
CA ALA A 610 29.30 46.98 14.40
C ALA A 610 28.73 47.18 12.99
N VAL A 611 28.44 48.42 12.59
CA VAL A 611 27.92 48.76 11.26
C VAL A 611 28.96 48.45 10.18
N ARG A 612 30.22 48.86 10.35
CA ARG A 612 31.30 48.54 9.39
C ARG A 612 31.51 47.05 9.22
N LEU A 613 31.55 46.31 10.34
CA LEU A 613 31.63 44.85 10.30
C LEU A 613 30.41 44.25 9.58
N ALA A 614 29.21 44.74 9.87
CA ALA A 614 27.98 44.26 9.24
C ALA A 614 27.99 44.48 7.72
N LEU A 615 28.45 45.65 7.25
CA LEU A 615 28.60 45.96 5.83
C LEU A 615 29.65 45.07 5.15
N ALA A 616 30.79 44.81 5.81
CA ALA A 616 31.80 43.87 5.31
C ALA A 616 31.24 42.44 5.22
N CYS A 617 30.49 41.99 6.23
CA CYS A 617 29.76 40.72 6.20
C CYS A 617 28.71 40.68 5.06
N CYS A 618 28.04 41.80 4.79
CA CYS A 618 27.06 41.95 3.71
C CYS A 618 27.67 42.24 2.34
N HIS A 619 28.99 42.11 2.19
CA HIS A 619 29.65 42.39 0.92
C HIS A 619 29.06 41.53 -0.20
N PRO A 620 28.70 42.11 -1.37
CA PRO A 620 28.06 41.37 -2.45
C PRO A 620 28.90 40.16 -2.91
N ASN A 621 30.21 40.33 -3.08
CA ASN A 621 31.13 39.24 -3.38
C ASN A 621 31.47 38.45 -2.10
N PRO A 622 31.22 37.12 -2.04
CA PRO A 622 31.51 36.29 -0.87
C PRO A 622 32.96 36.28 -0.43
N ARG A 623 33.91 36.38 -1.37
CA ARG A 623 35.36 36.30 -1.07
C ARG A 623 35.89 37.47 -0.26
N GLU A 624 35.18 38.60 -0.30
CA GLU A 624 35.54 39.81 0.45
C GLU A 624 34.94 39.83 1.85
N ARG A 625 34.10 38.84 2.19
CA ARG A 625 33.46 38.76 3.52
C ARG A 625 34.47 38.24 4.54
N PRO A 626 34.49 38.79 5.77
CA PRO A 626 35.33 38.26 6.83
C PRO A 626 34.87 36.86 7.27
N SER A 627 35.78 36.08 7.83
CA SER A 627 35.39 34.84 8.52
C SER A 627 34.67 35.15 9.83
N MET A 628 33.81 34.25 10.33
CA MET A 628 33.17 34.44 11.64
C MET A 628 34.17 34.57 12.78
N ARG A 629 35.33 33.90 12.68
CA ARG A 629 36.45 34.09 13.62
C ARG A 629 36.94 35.53 13.65
N THR A 630 37.13 36.13 12.48
CA THR A 630 37.52 37.54 12.34
C THR A 630 36.42 38.44 12.90
N SER A 631 35.16 38.18 12.57
CA SER A 631 34.01 38.94 13.09
C SER A 631 33.95 38.95 14.61
N VAL A 632 34.22 37.81 15.27
CA VAL A 632 34.32 37.75 16.73
C VAL A 632 35.45 38.64 17.25
N GLN A 633 36.64 38.58 16.66
CA GLN A 633 37.79 39.41 17.09
C GLN A 633 37.51 40.90 16.94
N VAL A 634 36.85 41.31 15.85
CA VAL A 634 36.46 42.71 15.65
C VAL A 634 35.48 43.17 16.73
N LEU A 635 34.44 42.39 17.02
CA LEU A 635 33.42 42.74 18.01
C LEU A 635 33.97 42.82 19.45
N VAL A 636 34.92 41.96 19.81
CA VAL A 636 35.53 42.02 21.16
C VAL A 636 36.68 43.02 21.26
N GLY A 637 36.95 43.80 20.20
CA GLY A 637 38.04 44.78 20.14
C GLY A 637 39.44 44.18 19.96
N GLY A 638 39.56 42.88 19.67
CA GLY A 638 40.82 42.19 19.41
C GLY A 638 41.39 42.40 18.00
N ALA A 639 40.59 42.95 17.08
CA ALA A 639 41.01 43.34 15.74
C ALA A 639 40.35 44.67 15.31
N GLU A 640 40.98 45.39 14.38
CA GLU A 640 40.40 46.60 13.80
C GLU A 640 39.16 46.29 12.96
N ALA A 641 38.22 47.22 12.93
CA ALA A 641 37.03 47.11 12.10
C ALA A 641 37.44 47.11 10.61
N PRO A 642 36.82 46.27 9.77
CA PRO A 642 37.07 46.33 8.34
C PRO A 642 36.63 47.69 7.78
N GLU A 643 37.21 48.07 6.64
CA GLU A 643 36.83 49.27 5.88
C GLU A 643 36.09 48.88 4.59
N PRO A 644 34.75 48.71 4.64
CA PRO A 644 33.97 48.51 3.43
C PRO A 644 34.13 49.68 2.44
N PRO A 645 33.97 49.45 1.13
CA PRO A 645 33.88 50.53 0.15
C PRO A 645 32.78 51.54 0.51
N LEU A 646 33.01 52.84 0.31
CA LEU A 646 32.03 53.90 0.62
C LEU A 646 30.72 53.76 -0.17
N LEU A 647 30.80 53.24 -1.40
CA LEU A 647 29.65 52.90 -2.23
C LEU A 647 29.48 51.39 -2.30
N LYS A 648 28.23 50.93 -2.23
CA LYS A 648 27.91 49.51 -2.31
C LYS A 648 28.37 48.93 -3.66
N PRO A 649 29.26 47.93 -3.67
CA PRO A 649 29.67 47.29 -4.91
C PRO A 649 28.51 46.60 -5.62
N ALA A 650 28.61 46.42 -6.93
CA ALA A 650 27.69 45.57 -7.66
C ALA A 650 27.98 44.08 -7.34
N PHE A 651 26.93 43.26 -7.31
CA PHE A 651 27.10 41.81 -7.27
C PHE A 651 27.59 41.30 -8.63
N VAL A 652 28.68 40.52 -8.64
CA VAL A 652 29.25 39.91 -9.86
C VAL A 652 29.41 38.41 -9.64
N TRP A 653 28.92 37.60 -10.59
CA TRP A 653 29.00 36.14 -10.53
C TRP A 653 29.23 35.51 -11.92
N PRO A 654 30.15 34.53 -12.07
CA PRO A 654 31.17 34.12 -11.09
C PRO A 654 32.21 35.24 -10.87
N PRO A 655 32.89 35.27 -9.70
CA PRO A 655 33.97 36.24 -9.45
C PRO A 655 35.17 35.93 -10.36
N PHE A 656 35.28 36.65 -11.49
CA PHE A 656 36.33 36.63 -12.53
C PHE A 656 37.09 35.30 -12.76
N GLY A 657 36.83 34.65 -13.90
CA GLY A 657 37.63 33.52 -14.42
C GLY A 657 36.77 32.41 -15.03
N GLU A 658 36.84 32.26 -16.36
CA GLU A 658 36.13 31.34 -17.26
C GLU A 658 34.59 31.36 -17.23
N ARG A 659 33.99 31.76 -18.37
CA ARG A 659 32.56 31.56 -18.64
C ARG A 659 32.29 30.07 -18.68
N GLN A 660 31.71 29.54 -17.61
CA GLN A 660 30.95 28.31 -17.67
C GLN A 660 29.48 28.71 -17.86
N GLU A 661 28.82 28.18 -18.89
CA GLU A 661 27.36 28.24 -18.99
C GLU A 661 26.77 27.62 -17.71
N ILE A 662 26.20 28.46 -16.84
CA ILE A 662 25.42 27.98 -15.71
C ILE A 662 24.04 27.68 -16.26
N ASP A 663 23.78 26.40 -16.51
CA ASP A 663 22.43 25.92 -16.77
C ASP A 663 21.61 26.19 -15.51
N LEU A 664 20.72 27.18 -15.56
CA LEU A 664 19.79 27.49 -14.48
C LEU A 664 18.83 26.31 -14.37
N ALA A 665 19.19 25.32 -13.55
CA ALA A 665 18.26 24.27 -13.17
C ALA A 665 16.93 24.91 -12.76
N HIS A 666 15.79 24.25 -12.99
CA HIS A 666 14.50 24.69 -12.46
C HIS A 666 14.56 24.80 -10.92
N VAL A 667 15.01 25.94 -10.40
CA VAL A 667 15.18 26.19 -8.97
C VAL A 667 13.84 26.64 -8.44
N GLY A 668 13.18 25.78 -7.67
CA GLY A 668 12.10 26.21 -6.80
C GLY A 668 12.67 27.16 -5.74
N VAL A 669 12.20 28.42 -5.73
CA VAL A 669 12.57 29.40 -4.70
C VAL A 669 11.56 29.32 -3.58
N LEU A 670 12.03 29.09 -2.35
CA LEU A 670 11.16 28.83 -1.22
C LEU A 670 11.51 29.71 -0.02
N PHE A 671 10.64 30.69 0.26
CA PHE A 671 10.82 31.67 1.34
C PHE A 671 10.15 31.21 2.65
N THR A 672 10.85 31.35 3.77
CA THR A 672 10.26 31.25 5.12
C THR A 672 9.86 32.64 5.61
N GLY A 673 8.59 33.03 5.44
CA GLY A 673 8.07 34.32 5.91
C GLY A 673 7.61 34.28 7.37
N GLY A 674 7.85 35.37 8.11
CA GLY A 674 7.42 35.57 9.52
C GLY A 674 5.90 35.78 9.72
N GLY A 675 5.08 35.47 8.72
CA GLY A 675 3.63 35.63 8.77
C GLY A 675 2.94 34.55 7.96
N GLY A 676 2.86 33.33 8.49
CA GLY A 676 1.89 32.30 8.12
C GLY A 676 1.78 31.81 6.66
N HIS A 677 2.51 32.36 5.69
CA HIS A 677 2.39 32.03 4.26
C HIS A 677 3.76 31.66 3.68
N CYS A 678 3.89 30.41 3.23
CA CYS A 678 4.98 29.98 2.35
C CYS A 678 4.60 30.37 0.92
N SER A 679 5.25 31.37 0.34
CA SER A 679 5.11 31.68 -1.09
C SER A 679 6.12 30.88 -1.90
N PHE A 680 5.61 30.11 -2.87
CA PHE A 680 6.40 29.44 -3.90
C PHE A 680 6.45 30.37 -5.12
N CYS A 681 7.62 30.87 -5.48
CA CYS A 681 7.81 31.58 -6.74
C CYS A 681 8.54 30.66 -7.71
N SER A 682 7.91 30.29 -8.82
CA SER A 682 8.64 29.74 -9.97
C SER A 682 9.21 30.90 -10.77
N LEU A 683 10.52 31.02 -10.83
CA LEU A 683 11.17 31.86 -11.84
C LEU A 683 11.19 31.05 -13.13
N SER A 684 10.32 31.38 -14.08
CA SER A 684 10.47 30.93 -15.47
C SER A 684 11.63 31.69 -16.11
N SER A 685 12.50 30.95 -16.80
CA SER A 685 13.67 31.47 -17.50
C SER A 685 13.31 32.68 -18.38
N THR A 686 13.78 33.86 -18.00
CA THR A 686 14.06 34.93 -18.96
C THR A 686 15.52 35.29 -18.76
N SER A 687 16.31 34.98 -19.78
CA SER A 687 17.73 35.35 -19.87
C SER A 687 17.84 36.87 -19.72
N PHE A 688 18.37 37.35 -18.59
CA PHE A 688 18.80 38.72 -18.47
C PHE A 688 20.18 38.84 -19.12
N THR A 689 20.20 39.18 -20.40
CA THR A 689 21.40 39.72 -21.05
C THR A 689 21.42 41.23 -20.79
N GLY A 690 22.28 41.69 -19.89
CA GLY A 690 22.58 43.12 -19.69
C GLY A 690 24.05 43.38 -20.01
N ARG A 691 24.30 44.37 -20.86
CA ARG A 691 25.64 44.86 -21.25
C ARG A 691 26.37 45.55 -20.11
#